data_AF-A0A3D5DX33-F1
#
_entry.id   AF-A0A3D5DX33-F1
#
_cell.length_a   1.000
_cell.length_b   1.000
_cell.length_c   1.000
_cell.angle_alpha   90.00
_cell.angle_beta   90.00
_cell.angle_gamma   90.00
#
_symmetry.space_group_name_H-M   'P 1'
#
loop_
_entity.id
_entity.type
_entity.pdbx_description
1 polymer ?
#
loop_
_entity_poly.entity_id
_entity_poly.type
_entity_poly.pdbx_seq_one_letter_code
_entity_poly.pdbx_strand_id
1 'polypeptide(L)'
;MQLALQRHRSASLAARLSWALPAAAVAGIAGALAWAAVESAHHKGWLSGRQWWQAALRPDARWTPLILLVLWAAALALYWWPRRQVRSNIPLLALTSMVTIGVGLAAASYLPCAGNQAPVIAPLTWVLALFAGSVQSPSCPEPALPLALQLASAACLGATFVGVAAAAAVLWRREIDRVKTRFVGELTVMTGLDEMTVALLGKLVGESGGRRVVVVEADPGHPLLEEVRAAGARVIIGDPGRAEVLRPVLTHLGRSSARQVFALHPGAQENNRILATARQVLRDTRHTGHHPHIVARIDDPRHADTWRGDHIASHQLWLEDALSPYETTAVFAVGAVLAHDARSMILCGDTTLALAVLIEAARSALERRELRAAAAAGGQPGLAGSPGFPAIIIMAERGEDLSREFAATVSPQLHAALPAVTVVPAPWRSRLLAALDDMPAAEAEACAVVIADAPTPESIHEAGRVARLHPRTVIYAQSADDAGSAGVVFDQLYHFRRGFLVDGALPDDTWTRLARHNHECYRLRWPEPAGSPRESARRRWHELDAFFQDENIRQVRQVLASAVALGRAWRPLRAVPPGSVMDFTEPELLVIARAEHDRWYARRLKAGWRPPRAGEAQDNAARVNARVVPWDELPDATRRDNVQHITAILERLEAIGYGAVLGESGPGHAACYLRHGEVRAVRLTAPHTWQAADGMVLTAQAGDWHVTDERGHERTVRDAQFLASHDQVTGDRWARTGKVRAWRVAKPTTVQTLEGPVTAAPGDWIVQGQTGEQWPVPAGEFGHSHVPGGGWPQSQGPRPASGYPADREPRPPGR
;
A
#
# COMPACT_ATOMS: atom_id res chain seq x y z
N MET A 1 -24.50 1.05 -12.84
CA MET A 1 -23.81 0.06 -13.70
C MET A 1 -24.38 0.01 -15.13
N GLN A 2 -25.70 -0.06 -15.34
CA GLN A 2 -26.31 -0.13 -16.69
C GLN A 2 -26.09 1.13 -17.57
N LEU A 3 -26.05 2.34 -17.00
CA LEU A 3 -25.75 3.59 -17.74
C LEU A 3 -24.27 3.70 -18.18
N ALA A 4 -23.34 3.11 -17.42
CA ALA A 4 -21.93 3.00 -17.81
C ALA A 4 -21.72 1.94 -18.90
N LEU A 5 -22.46 0.83 -18.83
CA LEU A 5 -22.52 -0.20 -19.87
C LEU A 5 -23.16 0.32 -21.18
N GLN A 6 -24.17 1.18 -21.11
CA GLN A 6 -24.77 1.81 -22.29
C GLN A 6 -23.84 2.85 -22.95
N ARG A 7 -23.15 3.69 -22.17
CA ARG A 7 -22.11 4.60 -22.69
C ARG A 7 -20.92 3.84 -23.29
N HIS A 8 -20.52 2.69 -22.71
CA HIS A 8 -19.50 1.83 -23.31
C HIS A 8 -19.97 1.18 -24.62
N ARG A 9 -21.24 0.77 -24.71
CA ARG A 9 -21.81 0.18 -25.95
C ARG A 9 -21.98 1.21 -27.07
N SER A 10 -22.44 2.43 -26.79
CA SER A 10 -22.58 3.48 -27.81
C SER A 10 -21.22 4.06 -28.25
N ALA A 11 -20.28 4.24 -27.32
CA ALA A 11 -18.89 4.54 -27.67
C ALA A 11 -18.28 3.41 -28.51
N SER A 12 -18.64 2.14 -28.24
CA SER A 12 -18.15 1.01 -29.05
C SER A 12 -18.68 1.00 -30.47
N LEU A 13 -19.87 1.55 -30.75
CA LEU A 13 -20.47 1.52 -32.08
C LEU A 13 -19.96 2.68 -32.95
N ALA A 14 -19.85 3.88 -32.39
CA ALA A 14 -19.21 5.03 -33.05
C ALA A 14 -17.71 4.79 -33.28
N ALA A 15 -17.04 4.13 -32.33
CA ALA A 15 -15.69 3.63 -32.52
C ALA A 15 -15.68 2.57 -33.63
N ARG A 16 -16.49 1.50 -33.55
CA ARG A 16 -16.62 0.46 -34.63
C ARG A 16 -16.85 1.04 -36.02
N LEU A 17 -17.67 2.09 -36.16
CA LEU A 17 -17.96 2.77 -37.42
C LEU A 17 -16.83 3.69 -37.90
N SER A 18 -16.07 4.31 -37.00
CA SER A 18 -15.00 5.26 -37.39
C SER A 18 -13.83 4.61 -38.13
N TRP A 19 -13.67 3.29 -38.06
CA TRP A 19 -12.67 2.52 -38.81
C TRP A 19 -13.26 1.57 -39.86
N ALA A 20 -14.52 1.15 -39.73
CA ALA A 20 -15.18 0.38 -40.78
C ALA A 20 -15.29 1.20 -42.07
N LEU A 21 -15.56 2.50 -41.96
CA LEU A 21 -15.67 3.41 -43.11
C LEU A 21 -14.34 3.60 -43.87
N PRO A 22 -13.20 3.96 -43.22
CA PRO A 22 -11.89 3.99 -43.88
C PRO A 22 -11.47 2.63 -44.45
N ALA A 23 -11.67 1.53 -43.71
CA ALA A 23 -11.29 0.20 -44.19
C ALA A 23 -12.13 -0.25 -45.40
N ALA A 24 -13.44 0.02 -45.36
CA ALA A 24 -14.33 -0.23 -46.50
C ALA A 24 -14.00 0.69 -47.68
N ALA A 25 -13.63 1.95 -47.44
CA ALA A 25 -13.18 2.87 -48.48
C ALA A 25 -11.86 2.40 -49.12
N VAL A 26 -10.88 1.96 -48.33
CA VAL A 26 -9.62 1.39 -48.83
C VAL A 26 -9.87 0.10 -49.60
N ALA A 27 -10.73 -0.79 -49.10
CA ALA A 27 -11.11 -2.02 -49.80
C ALA A 27 -11.87 -1.73 -51.11
N GLY A 28 -12.76 -0.74 -51.11
CA GLY A 28 -13.48 -0.28 -52.30
C GLY A 28 -12.55 0.36 -53.34
N ILE A 29 -11.61 1.20 -52.92
CA ILE A 29 -10.57 1.79 -53.79
C ILE A 29 -9.66 0.69 -54.35
N ALA A 30 -9.19 -0.24 -53.51
CA ALA A 30 -8.36 -1.36 -53.95
C ALA A 30 -9.10 -2.28 -54.94
N GLY A 31 -10.38 -2.56 -54.70
CA GLY A 31 -11.23 -3.33 -55.61
C GLY A 31 -11.47 -2.62 -56.94
N ALA A 32 -11.75 -1.32 -56.92
CA ALA A 32 -11.91 -0.49 -58.12
C ALA A 32 -10.62 -0.42 -58.95
N LEU A 33 -9.47 -0.30 -58.29
CA LEU A 33 -8.16 -0.30 -58.94
C LEU A 33 -7.80 -1.68 -59.50
N ALA A 34 -8.12 -2.75 -58.78
CA ALA A 34 -7.91 -4.11 -59.27
C ALA A 34 -8.77 -4.42 -60.49
N TRP A 35 -10.04 -4.01 -60.47
CA TRP A 35 -10.95 -4.12 -61.61
C TRP A 35 -10.44 -3.30 -62.80
N ALA A 36 -10.08 -2.02 -62.59
CA ALA A 36 -9.53 -1.16 -63.63
C ALA A 36 -8.22 -1.72 -64.24
N ALA A 37 -7.38 -2.34 -63.41
CA ALA A 37 -6.14 -2.97 -63.82
C ALA A 37 -6.39 -4.20 -64.70
N VAL A 38 -7.34 -5.08 -64.32
CA VAL A 38 -7.75 -6.24 -65.12
C VAL A 38 -8.40 -5.81 -66.43
N GLU A 39 -9.30 -4.83 -66.39
CA GLU A 39 -9.99 -4.31 -67.57
C GLU A 39 -9.01 -3.66 -68.55
N SER A 40 -8.03 -2.90 -68.04
CA SER A 40 -6.97 -2.32 -68.87
C SER A 40 -6.04 -3.35 -69.52
N ALA A 41 -5.86 -4.51 -68.89
CA ALA A 41 -5.05 -5.59 -69.43
C ALA A 41 -5.76 -6.33 -70.58
N HIS A 42 -7.10 -6.42 -70.54
CA HIS A 42 -7.90 -7.10 -71.56
C HIS A 42 -8.41 -6.16 -72.68
N HIS A 43 -8.72 -4.90 -72.37
CA HIS A 43 -9.30 -3.93 -73.30
C HIS A 43 -8.41 -2.68 -73.45
N LYS A 44 -7.47 -2.74 -74.40
CA LYS A 44 -6.39 -1.74 -74.59
C LYS A 44 -6.87 -0.29 -74.82
N GLY A 45 -8.08 -0.10 -75.36
CA GLY A 45 -8.66 1.24 -75.60
C GLY A 45 -9.33 1.89 -74.37
N TRP A 46 -9.54 1.13 -73.29
CA TRP A 46 -10.35 1.56 -72.14
C TRP A 46 -9.78 2.76 -71.38
N LEU A 47 -8.44 2.88 -71.33
CA LEU A 47 -7.74 4.00 -70.68
C LEU A 47 -7.59 5.25 -71.58
N SER A 48 -8.05 5.20 -72.84
CA SER A 48 -7.96 6.32 -73.79
C SER A 48 -9.14 7.30 -73.73
N GLY A 49 -10.12 7.04 -72.87
CA GLY A 49 -11.28 7.92 -72.67
C GLY A 49 -10.92 9.27 -72.01
N ARG A 50 -11.84 10.24 -72.15
CA ARG A 50 -11.66 11.64 -71.70
C ARG A 50 -11.93 11.88 -70.21
N GLN A 51 -12.18 10.84 -69.40
CA GLN A 51 -12.51 11.05 -67.99
C GLN A 51 -11.25 11.22 -67.13
N TRP A 52 -11.31 12.08 -66.12
CA TRP A 52 -10.16 12.45 -65.27
C TRP A 52 -9.54 11.25 -64.53
N TRP A 53 -10.35 10.25 -64.14
CA TRP A 53 -9.87 9.04 -63.48
C TRP A 53 -9.15 8.08 -64.43
N GLN A 54 -9.46 8.10 -65.74
CA GLN A 54 -8.75 7.31 -66.75
C GLN A 54 -7.35 7.86 -66.99
N ALA A 55 -7.17 9.19 -66.91
CA ALA A 55 -5.85 9.83 -66.97
C ALA A 55 -4.99 9.52 -65.74
N ALA A 56 -5.60 9.41 -64.55
CA ALA A 56 -4.90 9.04 -63.32
C ALA A 56 -4.49 7.55 -63.27
N LEU A 57 -5.13 6.69 -64.07
CA LEU A 57 -4.85 5.25 -64.13
C LEU A 57 -3.95 4.86 -65.31
N ARG A 58 -3.28 5.81 -65.96
CA ARG A 58 -2.36 5.48 -67.03
C ARG A 58 -1.05 4.89 -66.49
N PRO A 59 -0.41 3.94 -67.20
CA PRO A 59 0.79 3.25 -66.71
C PRO A 59 2.01 4.16 -66.48
N ASP A 60 2.03 5.35 -67.08
CA ASP A 60 3.04 6.40 -66.94
C ASP A 60 2.82 7.30 -65.71
N ALA A 61 1.65 7.23 -65.07
CA ALA A 61 1.30 8.01 -63.90
C ALA A 61 2.00 7.46 -62.63
N ARG A 62 3.18 8.01 -62.31
CA ARG A 62 4.01 7.65 -61.14
C ARG A 62 3.32 7.85 -59.78
N TRP A 63 2.24 8.63 -59.73
CA TRP A 63 1.56 9.02 -58.50
C TRP A 63 0.61 7.94 -57.95
N THR A 64 0.04 7.11 -58.82
CA THR A 64 -0.97 6.11 -58.47
C THR A 64 -0.45 5.02 -57.51
N PRO A 65 0.71 4.38 -57.77
CA PRO A 65 1.29 3.44 -56.79
C PRO A 65 1.73 4.13 -55.49
N LEU A 66 2.15 5.40 -55.54
CA LEU A 66 2.57 6.18 -54.38
C LEU A 66 1.38 6.56 -53.47
N ILE A 67 0.27 7.00 -54.05
CA ILE A 67 -0.99 7.27 -53.33
C ILE A 67 -1.51 6.00 -52.68
N LEU A 68 -1.44 4.86 -53.38
CA LEU A 68 -1.84 3.57 -52.81
C LEU A 68 -0.97 3.24 -51.58
N LEU A 69 0.36 3.34 -51.71
CA LEU A 69 1.28 3.07 -50.61
C LEU A 69 1.05 4.02 -49.41
N VAL A 70 0.74 5.29 -49.66
CA VAL A 70 0.37 6.27 -48.62
C VAL A 70 -0.97 5.90 -47.96
N LEU A 71 -1.98 5.47 -48.72
CA LEU A 71 -3.27 5.05 -48.17
C LEU A 71 -3.12 3.79 -47.30
N TRP A 72 -2.32 2.81 -47.73
CA TRP A 72 -1.99 1.63 -46.93
C TRP A 72 -1.19 2.00 -45.68
N ALA A 73 -0.19 2.88 -45.78
CA ALA A 73 0.59 3.36 -44.64
C ALA A 73 -0.26 4.18 -43.66
N ALA A 74 -1.16 5.03 -44.16
CA ALA A 74 -2.11 5.79 -43.36
C ALA A 74 -3.12 4.87 -42.65
N ALA A 75 -3.63 3.84 -43.34
CA ALA A 75 -4.47 2.82 -42.72
C ALA A 75 -3.73 2.04 -41.62
N LEU A 76 -2.44 1.73 -41.83
CA LEU A 76 -1.58 1.11 -40.82
C LEU A 76 -1.31 2.03 -39.63
N ALA A 77 -1.03 3.32 -39.87
CA ALA A 77 -0.75 4.31 -38.84
C ALA A 77 -2.00 4.63 -38.00
N LEU A 78 -3.15 4.82 -38.66
CA LEU A 78 -4.46 4.99 -38.03
C LEU A 78 -4.90 3.74 -37.26
N TYR A 79 -4.33 2.56 -37.56
CA TYR A 79 -4.52 1.33 -36.78
C TYR A 79 -3.59 1.26 -35.55
N TRP A 80 -2.31 1.63 -35.68
CA TRP A 80 -1.33 1.60 -34.59
C TRP A 80 -1.59 2.66 -33.51
N TRP A 81 -2.20 3.79 -33.87
CA TRP A 81 -2.43 4.91 -32.96
C TRP A 81 -3.48 4.64 -31.85
N PRO A 82 -4.65 4.00 -32.11
CA PRO A 82 -5.72 3.94 -31.10
C PRO A 82 -5.84 2.60 -30.35
N ARG A 83 -5.21 1.49 -30.76
CA ARG A 83 -5.63 0.14 -30.32
C ARG A 83 -4.62 -0.68 -29.49
N ARG A 84 -4.11 -0.09 -28.40
CA ARG A 84 -3.23 -0.80 -27.43
C ARG A 84 -3.93 -1.82 -26.51
N GLN A 85 -5.22 -2.20 -26.70
CA GLN A 85 -5.94 -3.00 -25.68
C GLN A 85 -6.93 -4.09 -26.16
N VAL A 86 -7.07 -4.41 -27.45
CA VAL A 86 -7.94 -5.55 -27.87
C VAL A 86 -7.25 -6.40 -28.95
N ARG A 87 -7.09 -7.70 -28.66
CA ARG A 87 -6.64 -8.72 -29.62
C ARG A 87 -7.72 -8.90 -30.70
N SER A 88 -7.42 -8.57 -31.94
CA SER A 88 -8.27 -8.92 -33.08
C SER A 88 -7.39 -9.28 -34.28
N ASN A 89 -7.79 -10.30 -35.05
CA ASN A 89 -7.05 -10.90 -36.18
C ASN A 89 -6.95 -9.99 -37.42
N ILE A 90 -7.15 -8.68 -37.27
CA ILE A 90 -7.18 -7.70 -38.37
C ILE A 90 -5.82 -7.48 -39.06
N PRO A 91 -4.64 -7.50 -38.40
CA PRO A 91 -3.37 -7.39 -39.14
C PRO A 91 -3.11 -8.64 -39.99
N LEU A 92 -3.61 -9.80 -39.55
CA LEU A 92 -3.64 -11.01 -40.37
C LEU A 92 -4.57 -10.82 -41.57
N LEU A 93 -5.78 -10.26 -41.37
CA LEU A 93 -6.70 -9.93 -42.47
C LEU A 93 -6.12 -8.93 -43.48
N ALA A 94 -5.45 -7.87 -43.01
CA ALA A 94 -4.81 -6.87 -43.86
C ALA A 94 -3.60 -7.45 -44.62
N LEU A 95 -2.79 -8.29 -43.96
CA LEU A 95 -1.71 -9.01 -44.61
C LEU A 95 -2.26 -9.98 -45.67
N THR A 96 -3.30 -10.74 -45.33
CA THR A 96 -3.95 -11.66 -46.28
C THR A 96 -4.58 -10.90 -47.45
N SER A 97 -5.15 -9.71 -47.25
CA SER A 97 -5.71 -8.94 -48.36
C SER A 97 -4.63 -8.37 -49.27
N MET A 98 -3.51 -7.86 -48.74
CA MET A 98 -2.36 -7.42 -49.55
C MET A 98 -1.81 -8.57 -50.38
N VAL A 99 -1.64 -9.75 -49.77
CA VAL A 99 -1.12 -10.94 -50.45
C VAL A 99 -2.11 -11.38 -51.54
N THR A 100 -3.40 -11.51 -51.23
CA THR A 100 -4.41 -11.96 -52.20
C THR A 100 -4.56 -10.98 -53.37
N ILE A 101 -4.61 -9.68 -53.11
CA ILE A 101 -4.71 -8.65 -54.15
C ILE A 101 -3.42 -8.59 -54.98
N GLY A 102 -2.26 -8.59 -54.33
CA GLY A 102 -0.95 -8.56 -55.00
C GLY A 102 -0.73 -9.78 -55.90
N VAL A 103 -1.00 -10.98 -55.39
CA VAL A 103 -0.90 -12.24 -56.16
C VAL A 103 -1.91 -12.26 -57.31
N GLY A 104 -3.16 -11.84 -57.09
CA GLY A 104 -4.17 -11.79 -58.14
C GLY A 104 -3.80 -10.84 -59.28
N LEU A 105 -3.31 -9.64 -58.97
CA LEU A 105 -2.88 -8.66 -59.96
C LEU A 105 -1.59 -9.08 -60.70
N ALA A 106 -0.64 -9.69 -59.99
CA ALA A 106 0.57 -10.24 -60.59
C ALA A 106 0.25 -11.41 -61.52
N ALA A 107 -0.63 -12.32 -61.10
CA ALA A 107 -1.07 -13.45 -61.91
C ALA A 107 -1.78 -12.99 -63.19
N ALA A 108 -2.70 -12.02 -63.09
CA ALA A 108 -3.36 -11.43 -64.26
C ALA A 108 -2.38 -10.78 -65.25
N SER A 109 -1.26 -10.24 -64.76
CA SER A 109 -0.23 -9.62 -65.60
C SER A 109 0.73 -10.65 -66.23
N TYR A 110 1.06 -11.72 -65.51
CA TYR A 110 2.07 -12.70 -65.92
C TYR A 110 1.53 -13.92 -66.65
N LEU A 111 0.29 -14.37 -66.39
CA LEU A 111 -0.31 -15.53 -67.07
C LEU A 111 -0.29 -15.41 -68.61
N PRO A 112 -0.65 -14.24 -69.19
CA PRO A 112 -0.62 -14.06 -70.65
C PRO A 112 0.80 -14.14 -71.24
N CYS A 113 1.84 -13.92 -70.44
CA CYS A 113 3.23 -13.92 -70.86
C CYS A 113 3.95 -15.27 -70.69
N ALA A 114 3.27 -16.28 -70.14
CA ALA A 114 3.88 -17.59 -69.88
C ALA A 114 4.25 -18.35 -71.18
N GLY A 115 3.55 -18.09 -72.29
CA GLY A 115 3.82 -18.71 -73.59
C GLY A 115 3.86 -20.25 -73.51
N ASN A 116 4.87 -20.87 -74.14
CA ASN A 116 5.13 -22.32 -74.11
C ASN A 116 5.99 -22.78 -72.91
N GLN A 117 6.34 -21.90 -71.95
CA GLN A 117 7.00 -22.34 -70.72
C GLN A 117 6.01 -23.08 -69.81
N ALA A 118 6.51 -23.80 -68.80
CA ALA A 118 5.67 -24.51 -67.83
C ALA A 118 4.58 -23.55 -67.27
N PRO A 119 3.32 -23.69 -67.72
CA PRO A 119 2.33 -22.60 -67.70
C PRO A 119 1.87 -22.21 -66.29
N VAL A 120 2.22 -23.03 -65.31
CA VAL A 120 1.90 -22.82 -63.90
C VAL A 120 3.13 -22.40 -63.10
N ILE A 121 4.29 -23.02 -63.35
CA ILE A 121 5.50 -22.82 -62.53
C ILE A 121 6.15 -21.47 -62.82
N ALA A 122 6.28 -21.08 -64.10
CA ALA A 122 6.96 -19.85 -64.45
C ALA A 122 6.25 -18.59 -63.90
N PRO A 123 4.92 -18.41 -64.07
CA PRO A 123 4.21 -17.28 -63.45
C PRO A 123 4.31 -17.25 -61.92
N LEU A 124 4.28 -18.42 -61.25
CA LEU A 124 4.43 -18.51 -59.80
C LEU A 124 5.79 -17.98 -59.33
N THR A 125 6.88 -18.33 -60.03
CA THR A 125 8.22 -17.84 -59.69
C THR A 125 8.34 -16.33 -59.86
N TRP A 126 7.70 -15.74 -60.88
CA TRP A 126 7.71 -14.30 -61.10
C TRP A 126 6.87 -13.54 -60.07
N VAL A 127 5.73 -14.09 -59.64
CA VAL A 127 4.92 -13.55 -58.54
C VAL A 127 5.71 -13.58 -57.23
N LEU A 128 6.42 -14.67 -56.95
CA LEU A 128 7.26 -14.79 -55.75
C LEU A 128 8.38 -13.74 -55.73
N ALA A 129 8.98 -13.45 -56.88
CA ALA A 129 10.04 -12.46 -57.05
C ALA A 129 9.59 -11.03 -56.66
N LEU A 130 8.30 -10.71 -56.77
CA LEU A 130 7.74 -9.41 -56.36
C LEU A 130 7.79 -9.19 -54.85
N PHE A 131 7.71 -10.24 -54.03
CA PHE A 131 7.85 -10.13 -52.57
C PHE A 131 9.28 -9.76 -52.15
N ALA A 132 10.26 -10.00 -53.03
CA ALA A 132 11.65 -9.55 -52.90
C ALA A 132 11.92 -8.19 -53.55
N GLY A 133 10.88 -7.53 -54.10
CA GLY A 133 10.99 -6.25 -54.79
C GLY A 133 11.57 -6.34 -56.20
N SER A 134 11.63 -7.54 -56.78
CA SER A 134 12.16 -7.76 -58.13
C SER A 134 11.03 -8.00 -59.13
N VAL A 135 10.90 -7.11 -60.12
CA VAL A 135 9.99 -7.30 -61.24
C VAL A 135 10.71 -8.13 -62.31
N GLN A 136 10.10 -9.23 -62.72
CA GLN A 136 10.61 -10.05 -63.82
C GLN A 136 10.01 -9.53 -65.13
N SER A 137 10.82 -9.46 -66.17
CA SER A 137 10.38 -9.06 -67.51
C SER A 137 10.49 -10.25 -68.47
N PRO A 138 9.56 -11.24 -68.38
CA PRO A 138 9.45 -12.24 -69.43
C PRO A 138 9.10 -11.56 -70.75
N SER A 139 9.33 -12.23 -71.89
CA SER A 139 9.13 -11.72 -73.25
C SER A 139 7.63 -11.45 -73.57
N CYS A 140 7.06 -10.46 -72.87
CA CYS A 140 5.73 -9.92 -73.06
C CYS A 140 5.74 -8.96 -74.28
N PRO A 141 4.63 -8.84 -75.03
CA PRO A 141 4.61 -8.13 -76.31
C PRO A 141 4.72 -6.58 -76.27
N GLU A 142 5.01 -5.94 -75.13
CA GLU A 142 5.03 -4.46 -75.04
C GLU A 142 6.16 -3.90 -74.15
N PRO A 143 6.72 -2.72 -74.48
CA PRO A 143 7.86 -2.12 -73.78
C PRO A 143 7.51 -1.41 -72.46
N ALA A 144 6.23 -1.23 -72.11
CA ALA A 144 5.80 -0.51 -70.90
C ALA A 144 5.19 -1.47 -69.87
N LEU A 145 5.53 -1.28 -68.59
CA LEU A 145 5.03 -2.10 -67.48
C LEU A 145 3.52 -1.89 -67.27
N PRO A 146 2.68 -2.95 -67.29
CA PRO A 146 1.26 -2.84 -66.99
C PRO A 146 1.01 -2.26 -65.59
N LEU A 147 -0.01 -1.41 -65.46
CA LEU A 147 -0.41 -0.82 -64.17
C LEU A 147 -0.69 -1.91 -63.10
N ALA A 148 -1.33 -3.01 -63.52
CA ALA A 148 -1.60 -4.17 -62.68
C ALA A 148 -0.32 -4.70 -62.00
N LEU A 149 0.79 -4.78 -62.74
CA LEU A 149 2.06 -5.27 -62.24
C LEU A 149 2.75 -4.28 -61.30
N GLN A 150 2.62 -2.98 -61.57
CA GLN A 150 3.13 -1.92 -60.68
C GLN A 150 2.40 -1.92 -59.32
N LEU A 151 1.07 -2.07 -59.35
CA LEU A 151 0.25 -2.17 -58.13
C LEU A 151 0.52 -3.48 -57.38
N ALA A 152 0.70 -4.60 -58.09
CA ALA A 152 1.06 -5.88 -57.50
C ALA A 152 2.42 -5.83 -56.79
N SER A 153 3.43 -5.20 -57.43
CA SER A 153 4.76 -5.03 -56.83
C SER A 153 4.72 -4.23 -55.53
N ALA A 154 3.96 -3.14 -55.49
CA ALA A 154 3.81 -2.33 -54.28
C ALA A 154 3.08 -3.10 -53.16
N ALA A 155 2.04 -3.86 -53.49
CA ALA A 155 1.28 -4.68 -52.53
C ALA A 155 2.11 -5.84 -51.96
N CYS A 156 2.83 -6.59 -52.81
CA CYS A 156 3.68 -7.71 -52.38
C CYS A 156 4.86 -7.24 -51.52
N LEU A 157 5.56 -6.18 -51.92
CA LEU A 157 6.67 -5.62 -51.13
C LEU A 157 6.17 -5.06 -49.79
N GLY A 158 5.04 -4.35 -49.80
CA GLY A 158 4.39 -3.85 -48.59
C GLY A 158 4.01 -4.97 -47.63
N ALA A 159 3.48 -6.09 -48.14
CA ALA A 159 3.17 -7.27 -47.34
C ALA A 159 4.42 -7.87 -46.67
N THR A 160 5.56 -7.95 -47.36
CA THR A 160 6.84 -8.39 -46.76
C THR A 160 7.26 -7.48 -45.61
N PHE A 161 7.25 -6.16 -45.83
CA PHE A 161 7.62 -5.19 -44.78
C PHE A 161 6.70 -5.26 -43.56
N VAL A 162 5.38 -5.35 -43.77
CA VAL A 162 4.40 -5.46 -42.67
C VAL A 162 4.56 -6.79 -41.93
N GLY A 163 4.81 -7.89 -42.64
CA GLY A 163 5.08 -9.20 -42.04
C GLY A 163 6.33 -9.19 -41.16
N VAL A 164 7.44 -8.64 -41.68
CA VAL A 164 8.70 -8.50 -40.92
C VAL A 164 8.52 -7.56 -39.73
N ALA A 165 7.86 -6.41 -39.90
CA ALA A 165 7.62 -5.48 -38.81
C ALA A 165 6.71 -6.08 -37.73
N ALA A 166 5.69 -6.86 -38.10
CA ALA A 166 4.83 -7.56 -37.14
C ALA A 166 5.58 -8.64 -36.37
N ALA A 167 6.41 -9.45 -37.04
CA ALA A 167 7.28 -10.44 -36.39
C ALA A 167 8.31 -9.78 -35.46
N ALA A 168 8.97 -8.71 -35.94
CA ALA A 168 9.90 -7.92 -35.16
C ALA A 168 9.23 -7.27 -33.94
N ALA A 169 8.00 -6.75 -34.07
CA ALA A 169 7.26 -6.17 -32.95
C ALA A 169 6.90 -7.20 -31.87
N VAL A 170 6.69 -8.47 -32.23
CA VAL A 170 6.49 -9.58 -31.28
C VAL A 170 7.80 -9.91 -30.56
N LEU A 171 8.92 -9.97 -31.28
CA LEU A 171 10.24 -10.29 -30.74
C LEU A 171 10.83 -9.16 -29.87
N TRP A 172 10.72 -7.90 -30.30
CA TRP A 172 11.22 -6.71 -29.59
C TRP A 172 10.29 -6.15 -28.52
N ARG A 173 9.13 -6.77 -28.32
CA ARG A 173 8.13 -6.28 -27.35
C ARG A 173 8.73 -6.05 -25.95
N ARG A 174 9.66 -6.92 -25.54
CA ARG A 174 10.39 -6.84 -24.25
C ARG A 174 11.23 -5.57 -24.11
N GLU A 175 11.98 -5.18 -25.13
CA GLU A 175 12.80 -3.96 -25.10
C GLU A 175 11.97 -2.70 -25.26
N ILE A 176 10.88 -2.77 -26.04
CA ILE A 176 9.96 -1.66 -26.24
C ILE A 176 9.25 -1.30 -24.93
N ASP A 177 8.84 -2.28 -24.12
CA ASP A 177 8.19 -2.03 -22.83
C ASP A 177 9.18 -1.41 -21.83
N ARG A 178 10.45 -1.85 -21.80
CA ARG A 178 11.53 -1.23 -21.01
C ARG A 178 11.81 0.22 -21.39
N VAL A 179 11.76 0.56 -22.68
CA VAL A 179 11.97 1.95 -23.13
C VAL A 179 10.76 2.82 -22.79
N LYS A 180 9.54 2.30 -22.93
CA LYS A 180 8.30 3.05 -22.65
C LYS A 180 8.05 3.34 -21.17
N THR A 181 8.59 2.55 -20.24
CA THR A 181 8.53 2.85 -18.79
C THR A 181 9.36 4.07 -18.44
N ARG A 182 10.46 4.32 -19.16
CA ARG A 182 11.34 5.49 -18.97
C ARG A 182 10.72 6.84 -19.37
N PHE A 183 9.46 6.90 -19.81
CA PHE A 183 8.79 8.14 -20.24
C PHE A 183 7.51 8.46 -19.45
N VAL A 184 7.27 7.80 -18.31
CA VAL A 184 6.09 8.03 -17.45
C VAL A 184 6.56 8.59 -16.10
N GLY A 185 6.08 9.79 -15.75
CA GLY A 185 6.18 10.30 -14.38
C GLY A 185 5.06 9.71 -13.53
N GLU A 186 5.40 9.17 -12.36
CA GLU A 186 4.52 8.47 -11.40
C GLU A 186 4.15 7.03 -11.79
N LEU A 187 4.91 6.09 -11.26
CA LEU A 187 4.74 4.65 -11.41
C LEU A 187 4.40 3.99 -10.07
N THR A 188 3.49 3.03 -10.13
CA THR A 188 3.29 2.01 -9.09
C THR A 188 4.05 0.76 -9.51
N VAL A 189 5.04 0.38 -8.71
CA VAL A 189 5.86 -0.81 -8.93
C VAL A 189 5.38 -1.92 -8.01
N MET A 190 5.21 -3.13 -8.54
CA MET A 190 4.79 -4.30 -7.78
C MET A 190 5.70 -5.49 -8.09
N THR A 191 6.07 -6.25 -7.06
CA THR A 191 6.85 -7.50 -7.17
C THR A 191 6.16 -8.59 -6.36
N GLY A 192 6.41 -9.86 -6.70
CA GLY A 192 5.76 -11.01 -6.06
C GLY A 192 4.35 -11.23 -6.57
N LEU A 193 4.23 -12.17 -7.51
CA LEU A 193 2.96 -12.58 -8.09
C LEU A 193 2.46 -13.87 -7.44
N ASP A 194 1.20 -13.84 -7.02
CA ASP A 194 0.43 -15.00 -6.59
C ASP A 194 -1.07 -14.73 -6.77
N GLU A 195 -1.90 -15.71 -6.43
CA GLU A 195 -3.37 -15.60 -6.58
C GLU A 195 -3.98 -14.41 -5.85
N MET A 196 -3.48 -14.03 -4.67
CA MET A 196 -4.03 -12.91 -3.87
C MET A 196 -3.64 -11.56 -4.47
N THR A 197 -2.45 -11.45 -5.04
CA THR A 197 -1.93 -10.20 -5.61
C THR A 197 -2.57 -9.82 -6.96
N VAL A 198 -3.14 -10.77 -7.71
CA VAL A 198 -3.80 -10.49 -9.00
C VAL A 198 -5.02 -9.57 -8.83
N ALA A 199 -5.83 -9.79 -7.79
CA ALA A 199 -6.99 -8.92 -7.50
C ALA A 199 -6.53 -7.48 -7.16
N LEU A 200 -5.50 -7.35 -6.33
CA LEU A 200 -4.88 -6.07 -6.00
C LEU A 200 -4.35 -5.36 -7.24
N LEU A 201 -3.63 -6.09 -8.11
CA LEU A 201 -3.12 -5.57 -9.37
C LEU A 201 -4.23 -5.03 -10.27
N GLY A 202 -5.32 -5.79 -10.43
CA GLY A 202 -6.48 -5.37 -11.22
C GLY A 202 -7.05 -4.05 -10.71
N LYS A 203 -7.16 -3.89 -9.38
CA LYS A 203 -7.63 -2.64 -8.76
C LYS A 203 -6.66 -1.47 -8.99
N LEU A 204 -5.36 -1.69 -8.76
CA LEU A 204 -4.31 -0.68 -9.00
C LEU A 204 -4.30 -0.18 -10.45
N VAL A 205 -4.45 -1.11 -11.41
CA VAL A 205 -4.55 -0.78 -12.85
C VAL A 205 -5.82 0.01 -13.16
N GLY A 206 -6.95 -0.35 -12.53
CA GLY A 206 -8.21 0.38 -12.67
C GLY A 206 -8.14 1.82 -12.21
N GLU A 207 -7.49 2.11 -11.07
CA GLU A 207 -7.39 3.45 -10.49
C GLU A 207 -6.31 4.32 -11.13
N SER A 208 -5.13 3.75 -11.42
CA SER A 208 -3.97 4.51 -11.92
C SER A 208 -3.85 4.51 -13.45
N GLY A 209 -4.55 3.60 -14.12
CA GLY A 209 -4.39 3.29 -15.54
C GLY A 209 -3.18 2.40 -15.79
N GLY A 210 -3.34 1.32 -16.58
CA GLY A 210 -2.35 0.24 -16.70
C GLY A 210 -0.94 0.63 -17.18
N ARG A 211 -0.78 1.81 -17.80
CA ARG A 211 0.55 2.32 -18.21
C ARG A 211 1.40 2.81 -17.04
N ARG A 212 0.80 3.07 -15.87
CA ARG A 212 1.47 3.52 -14.65
C ARG A 212 1.79 2.39 -13.69
N VAL A 213 1.28 1.17 -13.93
CA VAL A 213 1.55 0.00 -13.10
C VAL A 213 2.60 -0.87 -13.78
N VAL A 214 3.68 -1.14 -13.06
CA VAL A 214 4.81 -1.96 -13.52
C VAL A 214 4.99 -3.14 -12.57
N VAL A 215 4.91 -4.34 -13.11
CA VAL A 215 5.23 -5.59 -12.41
C VAL A 215 6.65 -6.00 -12.77
N VAL A 216 7.50 -6.19 -11.77
CA VAL A 216 8.86 -6.74 -11.94
C VAL A 216 8.86 -8.18 -11.46
N GLU A 217 9.12 -9.11 -12.37
CA GLU A 217 9.09 -10.56 -12.12
C GLU A 217 10.43 -11.18 -12.53
N ALA A 218 10.98 -12.05 -11.68
CA ALA A 218 12.25 -12.72 -11.92
C ALA A 218 12.09 -13.88 -12.92
N ASP A 219 11.00 -14.65 -12.80
CA ASP A 219 10.75 -15.82 -13.64
C ASP A 219 10.02 -15.45 -14.95
N PRO A 220 10.65 -15.58 -16.14
CA PRO A 220 10.00 -15.34 -17.42
C PRO A 220 8.85 -16.32 -17.73
N GLY A 221 8.80 -17.47 -17.07
CA GLY A 221 7.80 -18.52 -17.23
C GLY A 221 6.65 -18.47 -16.23
N HIS A 222 6.59 -17.45 -15.36
CA HIS A 222 5.62 -17.41 -14.28
C HIS A 222 4.17 -17.47 -14.80
N PRO A 223 3.30 -18.37 -14.28
CA PRO A 223 1.99 -18.68 -14.87
C PRO A 223 1.05 -17.47 -14.92
N LEU A 224 1.11 -16.58 -13.92
CA LEU A 224 0.25 -15.40 -13.83
C LEU A 224 0.66 -14.24 -14.78
N LEU A 225 1.76 -14.36 -15.54
CA LEU A 225 2.22 -13.28 -16.42
C LEU A 225 1.23 -12.94 -17.54
N GLU A 226 0.46 -13.91 -18.02
CA GLU A 226 -0.58 -13.64 -19.01
C GLU A 226 -1.73 -12.83 -18.40
N GLU A 227 -2.16 -13.17 -17.19
CA GLU A 227 -3.20 -12.45 -16.44
C GLU A 227 -2.76 -11.02 -16.11
N VAL A 228 -1.53 -10.82 -15.66
CA VAL A 228 -0.92 -9.50 -15.40
C VAL A 228 -0.98 -8.61 -16.65
N ARG A 229 -0.62 -9.18 -17.82
CA ARG A 229 -0.66 -8.46 -19.10
C ARG A 229 -2.09 -8.20 -19.55
N ALA A 230 -3.01 -9.14 -19.32
CA ALA A 230 -4.44 -9.00 -19.64
C ALA A 230 -5.10 -7.91 -18.79
N ALA A 231 -4.71 -7.80 -17.51
CA ALA A 231 -5.14 -6.72 -16.62
C ALA A 231 -4.66 -5.34 -17.11
N GLY A 232 -3.59 -5.29 -17.90
CA GLY A 232 -3.10 -4.08 -18.57
C GLY A 232 -1.85 -3.46 -17.93
N ALA A 233 -1.23 -4.15 -16.95
CA ALA A 233 0.03 -3.74 -16.35
C ALA A 233 1.22 -4.02 -17.30
N ARG A 234 2.31 -3.27 -17.10
CA ARG A 234 3.57 -3.49 -17.81
C ARG A 234 4.41 -4.52 -17.06
N VAL A 235 5.03 -5.46 -17.77
CA VAL A 235 5.87 -6.50 -17.17
C VAL A 235 7.33 -6.25 -17.53
N ILE A 236 8.19 -6.27 -16.52
CA ILE A 236 9.65 -6.28 -16.67
C ILE A 236 10.16 -7.60 -16.11
N ILE A 237 10.91 -8.34 -16.93
CA ILE A 237 11.60 -9.55 -16.48
C ILE A 237 13.00 -9.20 -15.97
N GLY A 238 13.29 -9.63 -14.74
CA GLY A 238 14.58 -9.46 -14.07
C GLY A 238 14.44 -9.56 -12.54
N ASP A 239 15.51 -9.93 -11.84
CA ASP A 239 15.52 -10.04 -10.37
C ASP A 239 15.26 -8.66 -9.72
N PRO A 240 14.12 -8.47 -9.02
CA PRO A 240 13.81 -7.21 -8.35
C PRO A 240 14.76 -6.87 -7.20
N GLY A 241 15.54 -7.82 -6.67
CA GLY A 241 16.55 -7.52 -5.65
C GLY A 241 17.88 -7.01 -6.22
N ARG A 242 17.99 -6.79 -7.54
CA ARG A 242 19.19 -6.18 -8.16
C ARG A 242 18.94 -4.72 -8.53
N ALA A 243 19.83 -3.83 -8.09
CA ALA A 243 19.72 -2.39 -8.34
C ALA A 243 19.71 -2.04 -9.85
N GLU A 244 20.38 -2.82 -10.70
CA GLU A 244 20.39 -2.66 -12.15
C GLU A 244 19.00 -2.89 -12.80
N VAL A 245 18.13 -3.67 -12.15
CA VAL A 245 16.74 -3.92 -12.60
C VAL A 245 15.80 -2.84 -12.07
N LEU A 246 15.89 -2.48 -10.78
CA LEU A 246 14.97 -1.50 -10.18
C LEU A 246 15.29 -0.05 -10.54
N ARG A 247 16.56 0.33 -10.67
CA ARG A 247 16.97 1.73 -10.92
C ARG A 247 16.30 2.33 -12.17
N PRO A 248 16.24 1.65 -13.32
CA PRO A 248 15.53 2.17 -14.50
C PRO A 248 14.01 2.29 -14.33
N VAL A 249 13.41 1.61 -13.35
CA VAL A 249 11.96 1.62 -13.08
C VAL A 249 11.59 2.71 -12.08
N LEU A 250 12.40 2.86 -11.03
CA LEU A 250 12.18 3.82 -9.94
C LEU A 250 12.66 5.23 -10.26
N THR A 251 13.42 5.41 -11.35
CA THR A 251 14.00 6.71 -11.73
C THR A 251 13.66 7.11 -13.15
N HIS A 252 13.46 8.42 -13.35
CA HIS A 252 13.24 9.06 -14.64
C HIS A 252 14.07 10.35 -14.71
N LEU A 253 15.02 10.44 -15.64
CA LEU A 253 15.93 11.59 -15.80
C LEU A 253 16.61 12.00 -14.47
N GLY A 254 17.03 11.02 -13.66
CA GLY A 254 17.67 11.25 -12.36
C GLY A 254 16.73 11.73 -11.24
N ARG A 255 15.42 11.73 -11.49
CA ARG A 255 14.37 12.06 -10.52
C ARG A 255 13.57 10.82 -10.15
N SER A 256 12.98 10.79 -8.96
CA SER A 256 12.12 9.68 -8.55
C SER A 256 10.87 9.66 -9.45
N SER A 257 10.59 8.53 -10.07
CA SER A 257 9.34 8.26 -10.79
C SER A 257 8.37 7.43 -9.95
N ALA A 258 8.82 6.85 -8.82
CA ALA A 258 8.00 5.96 -8.01
C ALA A 258 6.98 6.73 -7.15
N ARG A 259 5.71 6.38 -7.29
CA ARG A 259 4.63 6.79 -6.39
C ARG A 259 4.41 5.74 -5.31
N GLN A 260 4.39 4.47 -5.68
CA GLN A 260 4.21 3.34 -4.78
C GLN A 260 5.15 2.20 -5.19
N VAL A 261 5.70 1.50 -4.20
CA VAL A 261 6.53 0.30 -4.41
C VAL A 261 6.00 -0.79 -3.49
N PHE A 262 5.43 -1.84 -4.07
CA PHE A 262 4.90 -3.00 -3.38
C PHE A 262 5.85 -4.20 -3.56
N ALA A 263 6.34 -4.75 -2.46
CA ALA A 263 7.04 -6.03 -2.44
C ALA A 263 6.14 -7.08 -1.79
N LEU A 264 5.48 -7.91 -2.61
CA LEU A 264 4.36 -8.77 -2.21
C LEU A 264 4.62 -10.27 -2.34
N HIS A 265 5.89 -10.68 -2.36
CA HIS A 265 6.24 -12.09 -2.36
C HIS A 265 5.72 -12.77 -1.09
N PRO A 266 5.30 -14.05 -1.12
CA PRO A 266 4.85 -14.75 0.08
C PRO A 266 5.92 -14.80 1.20
N GLY A 267 7.21 -14.75 0.84
CA GLY A 267 8.33 -14.75 1.78
C GLY A 267 8.73 -13.33 2.22
N ALA A 268 8.60 -13.04 3.52
CA ALA A 268 8.96 -11.73 4.10
C ALA A 268 10.45 -11.36 3.92
N GLN A 269 11.37 -12.34 3.97
CA GLN A 269 12.79 -12.08 3.77
C GLN A 269 13.09 -11.55 2.36
N GLU A 270 12.43 -12.12 1.35
CA GLU A 270 12.58 -11.70 -0.04
C GLU A 270 12.03 -10.28 -0.24
N ASN A 271 10.88 -9.96 0.36
CA ASN A 271 10.35 -8.60 0.36
C ASN A 271 11.34 -7.60 0.98
N ASN A 272 11.95 -7.95 2.12
CA ASN A 272 12.95 -7.10 2.77
C ASN A 272 14.19 -6.87 1.89
N ARG A 273 14.66 -7.89 1.17
CA ARG A 273 15.79 -7.79 0.21
C ARG A 273 15.47 -6.82 -0.93
N ILE A 274 14.28 -6.96 -1.52
CA ILE A 274 13.80 -6.09 -2.61
C ILE A 274 13.67 -4.65 -2.11
N LEU A 275 13.05 -4.45 -0.95
CA LEU A 275 12.87 -3.12 -0.40
C LEU A 275 14.18 -2.45 0.01
N ALA A 276 15.14 -3.20 0.56
CA ALA A 276 16.48 -2.67 0.83
C ALA A 276 17.13 -2.11 -0.45
N THR A 277 16.99 -2.82 -1.57
CA THR A 277 17.46 -2.39 -2.89
C THR A 277 16.70 -1.16 -3.39
N ALA A 278 15.37 -1.14 -3.26
CA ALA A 278 14.55 0.02 -3.62
C ALA A 278 14.94 1.27 -2.82
N ARG A 279 15.13 1.13 -1.50
CA ARG A 279 15.59 2.21 -0.60
C ARG A 279 16.97 2.74 -1.00
N GLN A 280 17.90 1.87 -1.40
CA GLN A 280 19.22 2.30 -1.89
C GLN A 280 19.07 3.14 -3.16
N VAL A 281 18.30 2.67 -4.13
CA VAL A 281 18.06 3.39 -5.39
C VAL A 281 17.38 4.75 -5.15
N LEU A 282 16.34 4.78 -4.30
CA LEU A 282 15.60 6.01 -4.01
C LEU A 282 16.46 7.03 -3.25
N ARG A 283 17.33 6.60 -2.33
CA ARG A 283 18.29 7.48 -1.63
C ARG A 283 19.20 8.24 -2.60
N ASP A 284 19.66 7.60 -3.66
CA ASP A 284 20.55 8.20 -4.66
C ASP A 284 19.83 9.16 -5.63
N THR A 285 18.51 9.32 -5.50
CA THR A 285 17.68 9.98 -6.51
C THR A 285 17.15 11.34 -6.04
N ARG A 286 17.05 12.31 -6.96
CA ARG A 286 16.44 13.61 -6.65
C ARG A 286 14.92 13.48 -6.52
N HIS A 287 14.36 13.97 -5.42
CA HIS A 287 12.92 13.90 -5.15
C HIS A 287 12.22 15.18 -5.63
N THR A 288 11.05 15.03 -6.27
CA THR A 288 10.29 16.14 -6.90
C THR A 288 9.12 16.64 -6.05
N GLY A 289 9.14 16.39 -4.74
CA GLY A 289 8.05 16.76 -3.81
C GLY A 289 6.94 15.70 -3.67
N HIS A 290 6.95 14.68 -4.54
CA HIS A 290 6.27 13.40 -4.31
C HIS A 290 7.16 12.50 -3.46
N HIS A 291 6.53 11.78 -2.54
CA HIS A 291 7.21 10.85 -1.64
C HIS A 291 6.65 9.47 -1.94
N PRO A 292 7.49 8.51 -2.34
CA PRO A 292 7.01 7.17 -2.61
C PRO A 292 6.41 6.57 -1.33
N HIS A 293 5.38 5.74 -1.47
CA HIS A 293 4.93 4.84 -0.40
C HIS A 293 5.52 3.47 -0.66
N ILE A 294 6.20 2.91 0.33
CA ILE A 294 6.84 1.60 0.22
C ILE A 294 6.07 0.61 1.08
N VAL A 295 5.65 -0.51 0.49
CA VAL A 295 4.77 -1.47 1.14
C VAL A 295 5.37 -2.87 1.04
N ALA A 296 5.56 -3.51 2.20
CA ALA A 296 5.99 -4.91 2.28
C ALA A 296 4.80 -5.80 2.60
N ARG A 297 4.65 -6.93 1.91
CA ARG A 297 3.75 -7.98 2.38
C ARG A 297 4.37 -8.67 3.60
N ILE A 298 3.65 -8.62 4.71
CA ILE A 298 3.97 -9.33 5.95
C ILE A 298 2.67 -9.98 6.43
N ASP A 299 2.57 -11.30 6.31
CA ASP A 299 1.27 -11.96 6.49
C ASP A 299 0.82 -11.96 7.95
N ASP A 300 1.69 -12.33 8.89
CA ASP A 300 1.34 -12.39 10.31
C ASP A 300 1.19 -10.96 10.90
N PRO A 301 0.05 -10.59 11.51
CA PRO A 301 -0.18 -9.27 12.09
C PRO A 301 0.84 -8.90 13.19
N ARG A 302 1.31 -9.87 13.97
CA ARG A 302 2.32 -9.65 15.01
C ARG A 302 3.66 -9.23 14.39
N HIS A 303 4.02 -9.88 13.28
CA HIS A 303 5.21 -9.53 12.52
C HIS A 303 5.03 -8.23 11.74
N ALA A 304 3.85 -7.99 11.14
CA ALA A 304 3.55 -6.77 10.40
C ALA A 304 3.70 -5.54 11.28
N ASP A 305 3.19 -5.59 12.51
CA ASP A 305 3.31 -4.49 13.45
C ASP A 305 4.76 -4.27 13.93
N THR A 306 5.51 -5.34 14.21
CA THR A 306 6.95 -5.23 14.53
C THR A 306 7.72 -4.64 13.36
N TRP A 307 7.44 -5.09 12.14
CA TRP A 307 8.04 -4.59 10.91
C TRP A 307 7.77 -3.10 10.75
N ARG A 308 6.53 -2.63 10.94
CA ARG A 308 6.20 -1.20 10.91
C ARG A 308 7.01 -0.43 11.92
N GLY A 309 7.05 -0.87 13.18
CA GLY A 309 7.79 -0.16 14.23
C GLY A 309 9.30 -0.07 13.98
N ASP A 310 9.92 -1.08 13.37
CA ASP A 310 11.33 -1.04 12.98
C ASP A 310 11.61 -0.12 11.77
N HIS A 311 10.59 0.15 10.95
CA HIS A 311 10.72 0.87 9.68
C HIS A 311 10.09 2.26 9.65
N ILE A 312 9.23 2.59 10.62
CA ILE A 312 8.51 3.86 10.76
C ILE A 312 9.46 5.07 10.81
N ALA A 313 10.67 4.86 11.32
CA ALA A 313 11.73 5.88 11.44
C ALA A 313 12.80 5.78 10.35
N SER A 314 12.71 4.80 9.45
CA SER A 314 13.83 4.44 8.59
C SER A 314 14.26 5.61 7.70
N HIS A 315 13.33 6.45 7.21
CA HIS A 315 13.66 7.54 6.30
C HIS A 315 12.68 8.73 6.34
N GLN A 316 13.20 9.96 6.40
CA GLN A 316 12.41 11.20 6.28
C GLN A 316 11.81 11.42 4.87
N LEU A 317 12.22 10.59 3.89
CA LEU A 317 11.95 10.80 2.47
C LEU A 317 10.68 10.09 1.97
N TRP A 318 10.20 9.05 2.66
CA TRP A 318 9.03 8.25 2.27
C TRP A 318 8.32 7.63 3.48
N LEU A 319 7.10 7.13 3.26
CA LEU A 319 6.37 6.32 4.25
C LEU A 319 6.54 4.84 3.91
N GLU A 320 6.73 4.03 4.95
CA GLU A 320 6.81 2.58 4.83
C GLU A 320 5.68 1.93 5.62
N ASP A 321 5.01 0.94 5.02
CA ASP A 321 3.96 0.19 5.69
C ASP A 321 4.06 -1.31 5.41
N ALA A 322 3.44 -2.11 6.27
CA ALA A 322 3.23 -3.53 6.05
C ALA A 322 1.81 -3.77 5.57
N LEU A 323 1.63 -4.64 4.58
CA LEU A 323 0.35 -5.09 4.08
C LEU A 323 0.16 -6.57 4.46
N SER A 324 -0.71 -6.82 5.44
CA SER A 324 -1.12 -8.17 5.83
C SER A 324 -2.46 -8.52 5.18
N PRO A 325 -2.60 -9.72 4.59
CA PRO A 325 -3.88 -10.19 4.14
C PRO A 325 -4.80 -10.56 5.32
N TYR A 326 -4.26 -10.87 6.51
CA TYR A 326 -5.06 -11.11 7.71
C TYR A 326 -5.63 -9.82 8.28
N GLU A 327 -4.83 -8.76 8.39
CA GLU A 327 -5.32 -7.44 8.85
C GLU A 327 -6.36 -6.88 7.86
N THR A 328 -6.09 -6.98 6.55
CA THR A 328 -7.04 -6.51 5.53
C THR A 328 -8.37 -7.27 5.59
N THR A 329 -8.31 -8.59 5.79
CA THR A 329 -9.51 -9.42 5.95
C THR A 329 -10.26 -9.10 7.25
N ALA A 330 -9.54 -8.79 8.33
CA ALA A 330 -10.14 -8.35 9.58
C ALA A 330 -10.84 -6.98 9.45
N VAL A 331 -10.26 -6.02 8.72
CA VAL A 331 -10.91 -4.74 8.38
C VAL A 331 -12.22 -4.97 7.63
N PHE A 332 -12.22 -5.88 6.66
CA PHE A 332 -13.45 -6.29 5.99
C PHE A 332 -14.47 -6.88 6.97
N ALA A 333 -14.09 -7.90 7.75
CA ALA A 333 -15.00 -8.63 8.63
C ALA A 333 -15.62 -7.71 9.70
N VAL A 334 -14.81 -6.89 10.36
CA VAL A 334 -15.29 -5.91 11.36
C VAL A 334 -16.15 -4.84 10.68
N GLY A 335 -15.76 -4.33 9.52
CA GLY A 335 -16.57 -3.38 8.77
C GLY A 335 -17.95 -3.93 8.40
N ALA A 336 -18.01 -5.20 8.02
CA ALA A 336 -19.24 -5.89 7.66
C ALA A 336 -20.17 -6.09 8.86
N VAL A 337 -19.64 -6.57 10.00
CA VAL A 337 -20.37 -6.65 11.29
C VAL A 337 -20.97 -5.30 11.68
N LEU A 338 -20.17 -4.24 11.57
CA LEU A 338 -20.59 -2.89 11.91
C LEU A 338 -21.64 -2.31 10.96
N ALA A 339 -21.63 -2.70 9.68
CA ALA A 339 -22.61 -2.27 8.69
C ALA A 339 -23.99 -2.91 8.91
N HIS A 340 -24.06 -4.00 9.66
CA HIS A 340 -25.31 -4.67 10.03
C HIS A 340 -25.90 -4.25 11.37
N ASP A 341 -25.28 -3.28 12.05
CA ASP A 341 -25.75 -2.77 13.36
C ASP A 341 -25.99 -3.88 14.40
N ALA A 342 -25.13 -4.91 14.36
CA ALA A 342 -25.22 -6.03 15.29
C ALA A 342 -25.02 -5.56 16.74
N ARG A 343 -25.76 -6.14 17.69
CA ARG A 343 -25.56 -5.92 19.13
C ARG A 343 -24.38 -6.71 19.68
N SER A 344 -24.14 -7.89 19.11
CA SER A 344 -23.05 -8.79 19.50
C SER A 344 -22.38 -9.40 18.27
N MET A 345 -21.10 -9.67 18.41
CA MET A 345 -20.28 -10.39 17.44
C MET A 345 -19.82 -11.72 18.06
N ILE A 346 -20.20 -12.84 17.46
CA ILE A 346 -19.67 -14.16 17.82
C ILE A 346 -18.46 -14.46 16.94
N LEU A 347 -17.27 -14.46 17.52
CA LEU A 347 -16.02 -14.82 16.85
C LEU A 347 -15.73 -16.32 17.04
N CYS A 348 -15.82 -17.08 15.96
CA CYS A 348 -15.60 -18.52 15.97
C CYS A 348 -14.17 -18.86 15.52
N GLY A 349 -13.43 -19.59 16.37
CA GLY A 349 -12.05 -20.01 16.12
C GLY A 349 -10.98 -19.24 16.91
N ASP A 350 -9.77 -19.77 16.93
CA ASP A 350 -8.59 -19.24 17.65
C ASP A 350 -7.37 -19.02 16.73
N THR A 351 -7.63 -18.80 15.42
CA THR A 351 -6.58 -18.63 14.41
C THR A 351 -5.93 -17.24 14.41
N THR A 352 -4.88 -17.06 13.62
CA THR A 352 -4.28 -15.74 13.32
C THR A 352 -5.31 -14.73 12.78
N LEU A 353 -6.34 -15.18 12.06
CA LEU A 353 -7.42 -14.30 11.63
C LEU A 353 -8.30 -13.86 12.80
N ALA A 354 -8.57 -14.75 13.76
CA ALA A 354 -9.33 -14.41 14.96
C ALA A 354 -8.60 -13.32 15.77
N LEU A 355 -7.28 -13.46 15.94
CA LEU A 355 -6.43 -12.44 16.56
C LEU A 355 -6.50 -11.10 15.79
N ALA A 356 -6.37 -11.14 14.45
CA ALA A 356 -6.46 -9.93 13.63
C ALA A 356 -7.84 -9.25 13.73
N VAL A 357 -8.93 -10.02 13.80
CA VAL A 357 -10.30 -9.49 14.02
C VAL A 357 -10.42 -8.82 15.38
N LEU A 358 -9.85 -9.37 16.44
CA LEU A 358 -9.84 -8.73 17.77
C LEU A 358 -9.03 -7.42 17.77
N ILE A 359 -7.86 -7.40 17.12
CA ILE A 359 -7.05 -6.17 16.97
C ILE A 359 -7.83 -5.09 16.21
N GLU A 360 -8.46 -5.45 15.09
CA GLU A 360 -9.24 -4.51 14.30
C GLU A 360 -10.50 -4.05 15.03
N ALA A 361 -11.18 -4.94 15.76
CA ALA A 361 -12.32 -4.59 16.61
C ALA A 361 -11.92 -3.58 17.68
N ALA A 362 -10.77 -3.77 18.33
CA ALA A 362 -10.23 -2.85 19.33
C ALA A 362 -9.93 -1.47 18.73
N ARG A 363 -9.26 -1.45 17.58
CA ARG A 363 -8.96 -0.21 16.85
C ARG A 363 -10.23 0.51 16.40
N SER A 364 -11.18 -0.22 15.81
CA SER A 364 -12.48 0.32 15.42
C SER A 364 -13.28 0.86 16.60
N ALA A 365 -13.24 0.20 17.76
CA ALA A 365 -13.90 0.65 18.97
C ALA A 365 -13.28 1.95 19.51
N LEU A 366 -11.94 2.03 19.54
CA LEU A 366 -11.21 3.23 19.94
C LEU A 366 -11.52 4.42 19.02
N GLU A 367 -11.40 4.23 17.70
CA GLU A 367 -11.67 5.26 16.70
C GLU A 367 -13.11 5.80 16.84
N ARG A 368 -14.09 4.92 17.02
CA ARG A 368 -15.50 5.31 17.25
C ARG A 368 -15.68 6.12 18.53
N ARG A 369 -15.04 5.73 19.63
CA ARG A 369 -15.08 6.44 20.91
C ARG A 369 -14.50 7.85 20.76
N GLU A 370 -13.37 7.99 20.08
CA GLU A 370 -12.75 9.30 19.83
C GLU A 370 -13.59 10.20 18.92
N LEU A 371 -14.19 9.65 17.86
CA LEU A 371 -15.07 10.39 16.97
C LEU A 371 -16.31 10.92 17.71
N ARG A 372 -16.90 10.13 18.62
CA ARG A 372 -18.01 10.59 19.48
C ARG A 372 -17.59 11.68 20.44
N ALA A 373 -16.43 11.52 21.09
CA ALA A 373 -15.89 12.54 21.98
C ALA A 373 -15.63 13.85 21.23
N ALA A 374 -15.10 13.77 20.00
CA ALA A 374 -14.91 14.93 19.14
C ALA A 374 -16.24 15.57 18.71
N ALA A 375 -17.23 14.77 18.31
CA ALA A 375 -18.56 15.26 17.95
C ALA A 375 -19.27 15.95 19.13
N ALA A 376 -19.16 15.39 20.34
CA ALA A 376 -19.68 16.00 21.56
C ALA A 376 -19.01 17.34 21.85
N ALA A 377 -17.67 17.40 21.76
CA ALA A 377 -16.91 18.64 21.95
C ALA A 377 -17.26 19.72 20.90
N GLY A 378 -17.63 19.31 19.69
CA GLY A 378 -18.07 20.21 18.62
C GLY A 378 -19.57 20.53 18.62
N GLY A 379 -20.33 20.10 19.64
CA GLY A 379 -21.76 20.40 19.76
C GLY A 379 -22.66 19.64 18.78
N GLN A 380 -22.29 18.42 18.38
CA GLN A 380 -23.04 17.56 17.44
C GLN A 380 -23.63 16.32 18.16
N PRO A 381 -24.68 16.45 18.98
CA PRO A 381 -25.16 15.39 19.87
C PRO A 381 -25.72 14.16 19.13
N GLY A 382 -26.28 14.33 17.93
CA GLY A 382 -26.79 13.21 17.12
C GLY A 382 -25.72 12.21 16.68
N LEU A 383 -24.47 12.67 16.47
CA LEU A 383 -23.32 11.81 16.17
C LEU A 383 -22.63 11.31 17.44
N ALA A 384 -22.74 12.05 18.55
CA ALA A 384 -22.19 11.63 19.84
C ALA A 384 -22.95 10.44 20.44
N GLY A 385 -24.25 10.30 20.15
CA GLY A 385 -25.11 9.21 20.65
C GLY A 385 -25.09 7.91 19.84
N SER A 386 -24.27 7.79 18.79
CA SER A 386 -24.21 6.57 17.98
C SER A 386 -23.82 5.33 18.80
N PRO A 387 -24.36 4.12 18.50
CA PRO A 387 -24.14 2.91 19.29
C PRO A 387 -22.68 2.47 19.25
N GLY A 388 -22.19 1.91 20.37
CA GLY A 388 -20.84 1.38 20.64
C GLY A 388 -20.29 0.38 19.62
N PHE A 389 -19.14 -0.22 19.95
CA PHE A 389 -18.75 -1.46 19.30
C PHE A 389 -19.59 -2.60 19.88
N PRO A 390 -20.04 -3.58 19.07
CA PRO A 390 -20.84 -4.72 19.55
C PRO A 390 -20.12 -5.53 20.64
N ALA A 391 -20.87 -6.14 21.57
CA ALA A 391 -20.27 -7.06 22.55
C ALA A 391 -19.62 -8.26 21.85
N ILE A 392 -18.53 -8.81 22.38
CA ILE A 392 -17.79 -9.89 21.69
C ILE A 392 -17.91 -11.20 22.46
N ILE A 393 -18.26 -12.27 21.75
CA ILE A 393 -18.27 -13.64 22.27
C ILE A 393 -17.25 -14.44 21.48
N ILE A 394 -16.18 -14.91 22.12
CA ILE A 394 -15.20 -15.81 21.51
C ILE A 394 -15.66 -17.24 21.73
N MET A 395 -15.81 -18.01 20.65
CA MET A 395 -16.17 -19.43 20.70
C MET A 395 -15.06 -20.25 20.07
N ALA A 396 -14.18 -20.77 20.92
CA ALA A 396 -13.05 -21.60 20.52
C ALA A 396 -12.56 -22.42 21.71
N GLU A 397 -12.03 -23.62 21.47
CA GLU A 397 -11.48 -24.49 22.52
C GLU A 397 -10.40 -23.77 23.34
N ARG A 398 -9.51 -23.01 22.68
CA ARG A 398 -8.47 -22.21 23.32
C ARG A 398 -8.78 -20.71 23.32
N GLY A 399 -10.06 -20.34 23.43
CA GLY A 399 -10.48 -18.93 23.43
C GLY A 399 -9.83 -18.09 24.54
N GLU A 400 -9.49 -18.70 25.68
CA GLU A 400 -8.76 -18.02 26.76
C GLU A 400 -7.31 -17.71 26.37
N ASP A 401 -6.64 -18.60 25.64
CA ASP A 401 -5.30 -18.36 25.11
C ASP A 401 -5.34 -17.22 24.09
N LEU A 402 -6.33 -17.20 23.18
CA LEU A 402 -6.51 -16.11 22.22
C LEU A 402 -6.71 -14.75 22.93
N SER A 403 -7.51 -14.72 23.99
CA SER A 403 -7.73 -13.50 24.79
C SER A 403 -6.43 -13.00 25.45
N ARG A 404 -5.64 -13.91 26.03
CA ARG A 404 -4.32 -13.57 26.60
C ARG A 404 -3.33 -13.11 25.54
N GLU A 405 -3.32 -13.77 24.38
CA GLU A 405 -2.48 -13.40 23.25
C GLU A 405 -2.83 -12.01 22.72
N PHE A 406 -4.12 -11.71 22.57
CA PHE A 406 -4.60 -10.38 22.20
C PHE A 406 -4.12 -9.32 23.19
N ALA A 407 -4.31 -9.54 24.49
CA ALA A 407 -3.87 -8.62 25.54
C ALA A 407 -2.35 -8.40 25.56
N ALA A 408 -1.56 -9.42 25.20
CA ALA A 408 -0.10 -9.30 25.07
C ALA A 408 0.35 -8.61 23.77
N THR A 409 -0.52 -8.55 22.77
CA THR A 409 -0.18 -8.01 21.43
C THR A 409 -0.45 -6.51 21.31
N VAL A 410 -1.56 -6.03 21.89
CA VAL A 410 -2.03 -4.64 21.73
C VAL A 410 -1.59 -3.72 22.88
N SER A 411 -1.70 -2.40 22.67
CA SER A 411 -1.48 -1.41 23.73
C SER A 411 -2.56 -1.50 24.83
N PRO A 412 -2.27 -1.02 26.05
CA PRO A 412 -3.28 -0.92 27.11
C PRO A 412 -4.51 -0.10 26.68
N GLN A 413 -4.32 0.95 25.89
CA GLN A 413 -5.40 1.81 25.39
C GLN A 413 -6.30 1.09 24.40
N LEU A 414 -5.75 0.27 23.48
CA LEU A 414 -6.53 -0.55 22.56
C LEU A 414 -7.25 -1.67 23.31
N HIS A 415 -6.57 -2.34 24.23
CA HIS A 415 -7.19 -3.37 25.06
C HIS A 415 -8.39 -2.82 25.82
N ALA A 416 -8.24 -1.65 26.46
CA ALA A 416 -9.31 -0.98 27.20
C ALA A 416 -10.44 -0.42 26.32
N ALA A 417 -10.24 -0.30 25.00
CA ALA A 417 -11.25 0.19 24.08
C ALA A 417 -12.28 -0.87 23.69
N LEU A 418 -11.94 -2.16 23.78
CA LEU A 418 -12.89 -3.23 23.52
C LEU A 418 -14.01 -3.26 24.56
N PRO A 419 -15.27 -3.56 24.16
CA PRO A 419 -16.31 -3.91 25.10
C PRO A 419 -15.99 -5.24 25.79
N ALA A 420 -16.80 -5.62 26.79
CA ALA A 420 -16.64 -6.89 27.50
C ALA A 420 -16.57 -8.07 26.51
N VAL A 421 -15.53 -8.89 26.66
CA VAL A 421 -15.29 -10.11 25.87
C VAL A 421 -15.68 -11.31 26.71
N THR A 422 -16.65 -12.08 26.24
CA THR A 422 -17.04 -13.35 26.84
C THR A 422 -16.37 -14.49 26.10
N VAL A 423 -15.73 -15.41 26.81
CA VAL A 423 -15.08 -16.59 26.21
C VAL A 423 -15.92 -17.83 26.50
N VAL A 424 -16.21 -18.60 25.45
CA VAL A 424 -16.85 -19.91 25.49
C VAL A 424 -15.80 -20.94 25.07
N PRO A 425 -15.17 -21.66 26.03
CA PRO A 425 -14.07 -22.60 25.76
C PRO A 425 -14.59 -23.93 25.18
N ALA A 426 -15.12 -23.87 23.96
CA ALA A 426 -15.66 -25.03 23.26
C ALA A 426 -15.47 -24.89 21.74
N PRO A 427 -15.36 -26.00 20.99
CA PRO A 427 -15.34 -25.95 19.53
C PRO A 427 -16.64 -25.35 19.00
N TRP A 428 -16.53 -24.28 18.21
CA TRP A 428 -17.70 -23.57 17.71
C TRP A 428 -18.63 -24.46 16.88
N ARG A 429 -18.08 -25.41 16.11
CA ARG A 429 -18.87 -26.36 15.29
C ARG A 429 -19.87 -27.16 16.12
N SER A 430 -19.57 -27.42 17.39
CA SER A 430 -20.48 -28.14 18.30
C SER A 430 -21.37 -27.23 19.14
N ARG A 431 -21.04 -25.93 19.27
CA ARG A 431 -21.69 -25.04 20.24
C ARG A 431 -22.46 -23.88 19.60
N LEU A 432 -22.10 -23.44 18.39
CA LEU A 432 -22.67 -22.26 17.76
C LEU A 432 -24.18 -22.38 17.55
N LEU A 433 -24.63 -23.49 16.95
CA LEU A 433 -26.06 -23.73 16.72
C LEU A 433 -26.84 -23.73 18.04
N ALA A 434 -26.37 -24.50 19.02
CA ALA A 434 -27.01 -24.57 20.33
C ALA A 434 -27.02 -23.22 21.06
N ALA A 435 -25.95 -22.43 20.93
CA ALA A 435 -25.89 -21.09 21.51
C ALA A 435 -26.91 -20.14 20.89
N LEU A 436 -27.16 -20.24 19.59
CA LEU A 436 -28.20 -19.46 18.91
C LEU A 436 -29.61 -19.99 19.22
N ASP A 437 -29.78 -21.30 19.37
CA ASP A 437 -31.06 -21.91 19.78
C ASP A 437 -31.45 -21.53 21.21
N ASP A 438 -30.46 -21.38 22.10
CA ASP A 438 -30.64 -20.94 23.48
C ASP A 438 -31.02 -19.44 23.59
N MET A 439 -30.82 -18.65 22.52
CA MET A 439 -31.11 -17.21 22.50
C MET A 439 -32.56 -16.91 22.07
N PRO A 440 -33.18 -15.83 22.60
CA PRO A 440 -34.39 -15.28 22.01
C PRO A 440 -34.17 -14.93 20.53
N ALA A 441 -35.15 -15.21 19.67
CA ALA A 441 -35.02 -14.99 18.22
C ALA A 441 -34.55 -13.58 17.86
N ALA A 442 -35.08 -12.54 18.51
CA ALA A 442 -34.66 -11.15 18.26
C ALA A 442 -33.20 -10.86 18.67
N GLU A 443 -32.65 -11.59 19.64
CA GLU A 443 -31.25 -11.48 20.04
C GLU A 443 -30.35 -12.22 19.04
N ALA A 444 -30.72 -13.43 18.63
CA ALA A 444 -30.02 -14.18 17.58
C ALA A 444 -30.02 -13.42 16.23
N GLU A 445 -31.11 -12.75 15.88
CA GLU A 445 -31.20 -11.86 14.70
C GLU A 445 -30.29 -10.63 14.81
N ALA A 446 -30.04 -10.14 16.02
CA ALA A 446 -29.14 -9.01 16.29
C ALA A 446 -27.67 -9.44 16.48
N CYS A 447 -27.35 -10.73 16.31
CA CYS A 447 -25.99 -11.25 16.33
C CYS A 447 -25.38 -11.27 14.93
N ALA A 448 -24.08 -10.98 14.83
CA ALA A 448 -23.29 -11.30 13.65
C ALA A 448 -22.22 -12.35 14.01
N VAL A 449 -22.14 -13.43 13.23
CA VAL A 449 -21.17 -14.51 13.42
C VAL A 449 -20.02 -14.32 12.44
N VAL A 450 -18.77 -14.40 12.93
CA VAL A 450 -17.55 -14.36 12.10
C VAL A 450 -16.77 -15.65 12.33
N ILE A 451 -16.68 -16.50 11.31
CA ILE A 451 -15.90 -17.74 11.33
C ILE A 451 -14.49 -17.43 10.83
N ALA A 452 -13.54 -17.39 11.76
CA ALA A 452 -12.14 -17.09 11.50
C ALA A 452 -11.31 -18.33 11.13
N ASP A 453 -11.86 -19.53 11.32
CA ASP A 453 -11.22 -20.77 10.88
C ASP A 453 -11.13 -20.85 9.36
N ALA A 454 -10.06 -21.48 8.86
CA ALA A 454 -9.91 -21.76 7.45
C ALA A 454 -11.02 -22.72 6.98
N PRO A 455 -11.49 -22.58 5.73
CA PRO A 455 -12.58 -23.41 5.22
C PRO A 455 -12.15 -24.87 5.11
N THR A 456 -12.89 -25.76 5.77
CA THR A 456 -12.85 -27.22 5.65
C THR A 456 -14.22 -27.71 5.22
N PRO A 457 -14.35 -28.90 4.60
CA PRO A 457 -15.66 -29.46 4.25
C PRO A 457 -16.64 -29.47 5.44
N GLU A 458 -16.14 -29.79 6.64
CA GLU A 458 -16.93 -29.84 7.87
C GLU A 458 -17.33 -28.44 8.35
N SER A 459 -16.43 -27.46 8.29
CA SER A 459 -16.76 -26.08 8.71
C SER A 459 -17.71 -25.41 7.73
N ILE A 460 -17.58 -25.66 6.43
CA ILE A 460 -18.51 -25.15 5.41
C ILE A 460 -19.90 -25.76 5.62
N HIS A 461 -19.96 -27.08 5.82
CA HIS A 461 -21.22 -27.78 6.09
C HIS A 461 -21.92 -27.23 7.33
N GLU A 462 -21.17 -27.04 8.43
CA GLU A 462 -21.76 -26.54 9.67
C GLU A 462 -22.18 -25.08 9.58
N ALA A 463 -21.38 -24.21 8.94
CA ALA A 463 -21.77 -22.83 8.67
C ALA A 463 -23.08 -22.77 7.86
N GLY A 464 -23.20 -23.63 6.84
CA GLY A 464 -24.41 -23.75 6.05
C GLY A 464 -25.62 -24.28 6.82
N ARG A 465 -25.41 -25.24 7.74
CA ARG A 465 -26.45 -25.73 8.65
C ARG A 465 -26.98 -24.62 9.54
N VAL A 466 -26.08 -23.86 10.19
CA VAL A 466 -26.46 -22.75 11.06
C VAL A 466 -27.20 -21.67 10.26
N ALA A 467 -26.71 -21.29 9.08
CA ALA A 467 -27.38 -20.32 8.21
C ALA A 467 -28.81 -20.76 7.85
N ARG A 468 -29.03 -22.05 7.58
CA ARG A 468 -30.36 -22.57 7.23
C ARG A 468 -31.33 -22.59 8.42
N LEU A 469 -30.83 -22.91 9.62
CA LEU A 469 -31.66 -23.03 10.82
C LEU A 469 -31.91 -21.66 11.48
N HIS A 470 -31.00 -20.70 11.28
CA HIS A 470 -31.12 -19.30 11.72
C HIS A 470 -31.03 -18.35 10.51
N PRO A 471 -32.04 -18.33 9.60
CA PRO A 471 -31.97 -17.66 8.30
C PRO A 471 -31.91 -16.12 8.36
N ARG A 472 -32.06 -15.54 9.55
CA ARG A 472 -32.01 -14.09 9.78
C ARG A 472 -30.75 -13.65 10.54
N THR A 473 -29.98 -14.58 11.09
CA THR A 473 -28.69 -14.29 11.72
C THR A 473 -27.63 -14.16 10.64
N VAL A 474 -26.83 -13.11 10.70
CA VAL A 474 -25.78 -12.91 9.69
C VAL A 474 -24.54 -13.73 10.04
N ILE A 475 -24.04 -14.47 9.06
CA ILE A 475 -22.87 -15.33 9.20
C ILE A 475 -21.85 -14.98 8.12
N TYR A 476 -20.64 -14.62 8.53
CA TYR A 476 -19.49 -14.43 7.67
C TYR A 476 -18.55 -15.63 7.79
N ALA A 477 -18.32 -16.32 6.68
CA ALA A 477 -17.43 -17.47 6.62
C ALA A 477 -16.37 -17.33 5.53
N GLN A 478 -15.19 -17.88 5.76
CA GLN A 478 -14.17 -17.92 4.70
C GLN A 478 -14.59 -18.85 3.56
N SER A 479 -14.19 -18.51 2.33
CA SER A 479 -14.37 -19.33 1.11
C SER A 479 -13.06 -19.46 0.34
N ALA A 480 -12.86 -20.64 -0.27
CA ALA A 480 -11.76 -20.88 -1.20
C ALA A 480 -12.08 -20.40 -2.63
N ASP A 481 -13.37 -20.35 -3.01
CA ASP A 481 -13.82 -20.23 -4.40
C ASP A 481 -14.20 -18.79 -4.82
N ASP A 482 -14.32 -17.84 -3.87
CA ASP A 482 -14.87 -16.50 -4.15
C ASP A 482 -13.81 -15.43 -4.51
N ALA A 483 -14.13 -14.63 -5.54
CA ALA A 483 -13.25 -13.60 -6.10
C ALA A 483 -13.29 -12.24 -5.36
N GLY A 484 -13.09 -12.24 -4.03
CA GLY A 484 -12.68 -11.04 -3.30
C GLY A 484 -13.77 -10.00 -2.93
N SER A 485 -15.04 -10.42 -2.84
CA SER A 485 -16.12 -9.64 -2.22
C SER A 485 -17.06 -10.57 -1.45
N ALA A 486 -17.74 -10.07 -0.41
CA ALA A 486 -18.78 -10.85 0.25
C ALA A 486 -19.98 -11.09 -0.66
N GLY A 487 -20.03 -12.28 -1.24
CA GLY A 487 -21.21 -12.78 -1.94
C GLY A 487 -22.16 -13.44 -0.95
N VAL A 488 -23.45 -13.12 -1.01
CA VAL A 488 -24.49 -13.94 -0.37
C VAL A 488 -24.56 -15.25 -1.12
N VAL A 489 -24.31 -16.36 -0.43
CA VAL A 489 -24.39 -17.70 -1.04
C VAL A 489 -25.79 -18.27 -0.91
N PHE A 490 -26.37 -18.24 0.30
CA PHE A 490 -27.80 -18.45 0.55
C PHE A 490 -28.19 -17.91 1.93
N ASP A 491 -29.48 -17.58 2.12
CA ASP A 491 -30.00 -16.93 3.33
C ASP A 491 -29.15 -15.69 3.72
N GLN A 492 -28.62 -15.61 4.95
CA GLN A 492 -27.71 -14.55 5.42
C GLN A 492 -26.27 -15.05 5.61
N LEU A 493 -25.85 -16.07 4.84
CA LEU A 493 -24.47 -16.55 4.79
C LEU A 493 -23.67 -15.80 3.72
N TYR A 494 -22.68 -15.04 4.18
CA TYR A 494 -21.75 -14.26 3.37
C TYR A 494 -20.39 -14.93 3.37
N HIS A 495 -19.84 -15.16 2.19
CA HIS A 495 -18.51 -15.71 2.05
C HIS A 495 -17.48 -14.64 1.73
N PHE A 496 -16.36 -14.63 2.44
CA PHE A 496 -15.24 -13.73 2.15
C PHE A 496 -13.96 -14.51 1.89
N ARG A 497 -13.05 -13.94 1.09
CA ARG A 497 -11.73 -14.51 0.82
C ARG A 497 -10.66 -13.69 1.52
N ARG A 498 -9.66 -14.38 2.07
CA ARG A 498 -8.44 -13.72 2.55
C ARG A 498 -7.70 -13.05 1.39
N GLY A 499 -7.39 -11.77 1.50
CA GLY A 499 -6.74 -11.03 0.42
C GLY A 499 -6.29 -9.63 0.81
N PHE A 500 -5.89 -8.85 -0.20
CA PHE A 500 -5.33 -7.50 -0.05
C PHE A 500 -6.31 -6.37 -0.39
N LEU A 501 -7.59 -6.69 -0.55
CA LEU A 501 -8.64 -5.70 -0.80
C LEU A 501 -9.66 -5.73 0.34
N VAL A 502 -10.20 -4.56 0.68
CA VAL A 502 -11.33 -4.40 1.60
C VAL A 502 -12.55 -4.05 0.76
N ASP A 503 -13.52 -4.96 0.68
CA ASP A 503 -14.74 -4.79 -0.13
C ASP A 503 -14.44 -4.34 -1.59
N GLY A 504 -13.46 -4.99 -2.21
CA GLY A 504 -13.01 -4.67 -3.57
C GLY A 504 -12.30 -3.31 -3.74
N ALA A 505 -11.97 -2.61 -2.65
CA ALA A 505 -11.18 -1.39 -2.64
C ALA A 505 -9.76 -1.61 -2.10
N LEU A 506 -8.83 -0.72 -2.47
CA LEU A 506 -7.50 -0.72 -1.87
C LEU A 506 -7.62 -0.37 -0.38
N PRO A 507 -6.93 -1.08 0.52
CA PRO A 507 -6.88 -0.70 1.92
C PRO A 507 -6.11 0.61 2.06
N ASP A 508 -6.58 1.47 2.97
CA ASP A 508 -5.77 2.58 3.48
C ASP A 508 -4.53 1.99 4.18
N ASP A 509 -3.35 2.52 3.89
CA ASP A 509 -2.17 2.23 4.70
C ASP A 509 -2.34 2.76 6.13
N THR A 510 -1.57 2.23 7.08
CA THR A 510 -1.69 2.53 8.51
C THR A 510 -1.62 4.04 8.81
N TRP A 511 -0.75 4.75 8.09
CA TRP A 511 -0.50 6.18 8.28
C TRP A 511 -1.59 7.04 7.63
N THR A 512 -2.08 6.61 6.47
CA THR A 512 -3.23 7.21 5.79
C THR A 512 -4.50 7.05 6.63
N ARG A 513 -4.73 5.88 7.24
CA ARG A 513 -5.84 5.66 8.18
C ARG A 513 -5.73 6.58 9.40
N LEU A 514 -4.53 6.73 9.98
CA LEU A 514 -4.28 7.64 11.10
C LEU A 514 -4.54 9.11 10.70
N ALA A 515 -4.04 9.53 9.53
CA ALA A 515 -4.27 10.87 8.99
C ALA A 515 -5.76 11.15 8.78
N ARG A 516 -6.50 10.20 8.19
CA ARG A 516 -7.95 10.26 8.03
C ARG A 516 -8.65 10.40 9.37
N HIS A 517 -8.27 9.59 10.35
CA HIS A 517 -8.86 9.63 11.69
C HIS A 517 -8.63 10.97 12.39
N ASN A 518 -7.40 11.49 12.36
CA ASN A 518 -7.06 12.81 12.89
C ASN A 518 -7.91 13.92 12.25
N HIS A 519 -8.06 13.89 10.93
CA HIS A 519 -8.87 14.83 10.17
C HIS A 519 -10.36 14.76 10.56
N GLU A 520 -10.92 13.55 10.66
CA GLU A 520 -12.32 13.36 11.04
C GLU A 520 -12.59 13.84 12.48
N CYS A 521 -11.70 13.54 13.44
CA CYS A 521 -11.79 14.12 14.78
C CYS A 521 -11.71 15.65 14.77
N TYR A 522 -10.79 16.23 13.97
CA TYR A 522 -10.65 17.68 13.86
C TYR A 522 -11.93 18.35 13.32
N ARG A 523 -12.49 17.85 12.20
CA ARG A 523 -13.70 18.46 11.62
C ARG A 523 -14.93 18.30 12.52
N LEU A 524 -15.01 17.20 13.28
CA LEU A 524 -16.13 16.98 14.20
C LEU A 524 -16.07 17.92 15.40
N ARG A 525 -14.87 18.15 15.94
CA ARG A 525 -14.63 19.11 17.03
C ARG A 525 -14.83 20.55 16.59
N TRP A 526 -14.48 20.86 15.35
CA TRP A 526 -14.59 22.20 14.76
C TRP A 526 -15.47 22.17 13.50
N PRO A 527 -16.81 22.05 13.67
CA PRO A 527 -17.72 21.90 12.55
C PRO A 527 -17.56 22.98 11.49
N GLU A 528 -17.85 22.61 10.24
CA GLU A 528 -17.95 23.56 9.15
C GLU A 528 -19.22 24.42 9.30
N PRO A 529 -19.13 25.76 9.21
CA PRO A 529 -20.31 26.62 9.20
C PRO A 529 -21.24 26.30 8.02
N ALA A 530 -22.55 26.43 8.23
CA ALA A 530 -23.54 26.23 7.17
C ALA A 530 -23.30 27.20 5.99
N GLY A 531 -23.35 26.69 4.75
CA GLY A 531 -23.12 27.48 3.54
C GLY A 531 -21.66 27.63 3.10
N SER A 532 -20.72 26.96 3.76
CA SER A 532 -19.29 27.02 3.40
C SER A 532 -19.00 26.49 1.97
N PRO A 533 -17.99 27.04 1.27
CA PRO A 533 -17.60 26.64 -0.09
C PRO A 533 -17.24 25.15 -0.23
N ARG A 534 -17.26 24.62 -1.45
CA ARG A 534 -16.90 23.21 -1.73
C ARG A 534 -15.44 22.91 -1.36
N GLU A 535 -14.55 23.88 -1.53
CA GLU A 535 -13.10 23.82 -1.36
C GLU A 535 -12.65 23.89 0.11
N SER A 536 -13.57 23.67 1.04
CA SER A 536 -13.28 23.74 2.46
C SER A 536 -12.42 22.59 2.95
N ALA A 537 -11.45 22.93 3.80
CA ALA A 537 -10.54 21.99 4.45
C ALA A 537 -11.23 21.12 5.52
N ARG A 538 -12.54 21.31 5.79
CA ARG A 538 -13.29 20.64 6.88
C ARG A 538 -14.36 19.67 6.35
N ARG A 539 -14.33 19.37 5.05
CA ARG A 539 -15.19 18.35 4.43
C ARG A 539 -14.86 16.95 4.98
N ARG A 540 -15.76 15.99 4.77
CA ARG A 540 -15.48 14.58 5.05
C ARG A 540 -14.31 14.11 4.20
N TRP A 541 -13.53 13.16 4.69
CA TRP A 541 -12.32 12.68 4.02
C TRP A 541 -12.52 12.34 2.54
N HIS A 542 -13.60 11.63 2.19
CA HIS A 542 -13.90 11.23 0.81
C HIS A 542 -14.39 12.38 -0.10
N GLU A 543 -14.78 13.51 0.48
CA GLU A 543 -15.20 14.73 -0.23
C GLU A 543 -14.08 15.79 -0.24
N LEU A 544 -12.97 15.51 0.43
CA LEU A 544 -11.86 16.41 0.61
C LEU A 544 -10.99 16.43 -0.66
N ASP A 545 -10.59 17.62 -1.10
CA ASP A 545 -9.67 17.74 -2.25
C ASP A 545 -8.33 17.05 -1.97
N ALA A 546 -7.75 16.45 -3.01
CA ALA A 546 -6.53 15.65 -2.92
C ALA A 546 -5.35 16.45 -2.33
N PHE A 547 -5.33 17.78 -2.49
CA PHE A 547 -4.32 18.63 -1.87
C PHE A 547 -4.34 18.55 -0.34
N PHE A 548 -5.54 18.60 0.27
CA PHE A 548 -5.70 18.54 1.72
C PHE A 548 -5.56 17.13 2.27
N GLN A 549 -5.98 16.10 1.52
CA GLN A 549 -5.70 14.70 1.89
C GLN A 549 -4.18 14.47 1.99
N ASP A 550 -3.41 14.90 0.98
CA ASP A 550 -1.95 14.80 0.97
C ASP A 550 -1.30 15.64 2.10
N GLU A 551 -1.86 16.80 2.46
CA GLU A 551 -1.38 17.58 3.61
C GLU A 551 -1.57 16.85 4.95
N ASN A 552 -2.71 16.21 5.17
CA ASN A 552 -2.98 15.43 6.39
C ASN A 552 -2.02 14.22 6.49
N ILE A 553 -1.79 13.50 5.39
CA ILE A 553 -0.82 12.38 5.37
C ILE A 553 0.60 12.88 5.67
N ARG A 554 0.97 14.03 5.09
CA ARG A 554 2.29 14.64 5.37
C ARG A 554 2.44 15.05 6.82
N GLN A 555 1.38 15.48 7.49
CA GLN A 555 1.42 15.85 8.92
C GLN A 555 1.86 14.69 9.78
N VAL A 556 1.26 13.51 9.58
CA VAL A 556 1.68 12.29 10.26
C VAL A 556 3.17 12.05 10.01
N ARG A 557 3.62 12.11 8.76
CA ARG A 557 5.04 11.92 8.43
C ARG A 557 5.95 12.96 9.09
N GLN A 558 5.55 14.22 9.11
CA GLN A 558 6.34 15.29 9.72
C GLN A 558 6.48 15.07 11.23
N VAL A 559 5.41 14.67 11.91
CA VAL A 559 5.47 14.30 13.34
C VAL A 559 6.44 13.15 13.57
N LEU A 560 6.33 12.08 12.78
CA LEU A 560 7.24 10.93 12.85
C LEU A 560 8.70 11.35 12.64
N ALA A 561 8.97 12.17 11.62
CA ALA A 561 10.32 12.64 11.29
C ALA A 561 10.89 13.62 12.34
N SER A 562 10.07 14.50 12.90
CA SER A 562 10.50 15.45 13.93
C SER A 562 10.90 14.74 15.22
N ALA A 563 10.19 13.68 15.62
CA ALA A 563 10.59 12.85 16.77
C ALA A 563 12.00 12.24 16.55
N VAL A 564 12.27 11.74 15.34
CA VAL A 564 13.60 11.20 14.99
C VAL A 564 14.68 12.28 14.98
N ALA A 565 14.36 13.48 14.48
CA ALA A 565 15.28 14.63 14.51
C ALA A 565 15.63 15.09 15.93
N LEU A 566 14.77 14.81 16.92
CA LEU A 566 15.02 15.02 18.34
C LEU A 566 15.82 13.87 19.00
N GLY A 567 16.31 12.90 18.22
CA GLY A 567 17.09 11.77 18.70
C GLY A 567 16.26 10.62 19.28
N ARG A 568 14.94 10.60 19.02
CA ARG A 568 14.07 9.48 19.39
C ARG A 568 14.06 8.40 18.30
N ALA A 569 13.77 7.18 18.68
CA ALA A 569 13.49 6.06 17.81
C ALA A 569 12.07 5.56 18.11
N TRP A 570 11.26 5.44 17.07
CA TRP A 570 9.96 4.81 17.20
C TRP A 570 10.10 3.30 17.33
N ARG A 571 9.29 2.70 18.20
CA ARG A 571 9.24 1.25 18.43
C ARG A 571 7.80 0.80 18.70
N PRO A 572 7.44 -0.46 18.39
CA PRO A 572 6.23 -1.05 18.95
C PRO A 572 6.37 -1.08 20.47
N LEU A 573 5.40 -0.54 21.20
CA LEU A 573 5.44 -0.42 22.66
C LEU A 573 5.60 -1.78 23.35
N ARG A 574 5.03 -2.86 22.80
CA ARG A 574 5.23 -4.22 23.34
C ARG A 574 6.69 -4.70 23.28
N ALA A 575 7.50 -4.12 22.39
CA ALA A 575 8.92 -4.43 22.24
C ALA A 575 9.79 -3.46 23.04
N VAL A 576 9.21 -2.41 23.63
CA VAL A 576 9.89 -1.49 24.53
C VAL A 576 9.84 -2.08 25.94
N PRO A 577 10.99 -2.24 26.62
CA PRO A 577 10.98 -2.67 28.01
C PRO A 577 10.14 -1.70 28.85
N PRO A 578 9.20 -2.20 29.67
CA PRO A 578 8.40 -1.34 30.55
C PRO A 578 9.33 -0.47 31.41
N GLY A 579 8.98 0.80 31.64
CA GLY A 579 9.88 1.74 32.31
C GLY A 579 10.78 2.56 31.39
N SER A 580 10.76 2.35 30.07
CA SER A 580 11.75 2.92 29.13
C SER A 580 11.22 4.04 28.23
N VAL A 581 9.98 4.49 28.47
CA VAL A 581 9.33 5.55 27.70
C VAL A 581 9.49 6.87 28.45
N MET A 582 9.93 7.91 27.74
CA MET A 582 9.95 9.27 28.26
C MET A 582 9.05 10.14 27.41
N ASP A 583 8.21 10.92 28.08
CA ASP A 583 7.31 11.84 27.41
C ASP A 583 8.10 12.93 26.68
N PHE A 584 7.47 13.54 25.68
CA PHE A 584 8.01 14.74 25.07
C PHE A 584 7.84 15.92 26.02
N THR A 585 8.92 16.66 26.24
CA THR A 585 8.90 17.91 26.98
C THR A 585 8.17 19.00 26.18
N GLU A 586 7.63 20.01 26.86
CA GLU A 586 6.96 21.14 26.20
C GLU A 586 7.84 21.83 25.13
N PRO A 587 9.15 22.07 25.36
CA PRO A 587 10.02 22.60 24.31
C PRO A 587 10.18 21.68 23.09
N GLU A 588 10.25 20.35 23.29
CA GLU A 588 10.30 19.39 22.19
C GLU A 588 9.00 19.42 21.37
N LEU A 589 7.84 19.45 22.04
CA LEU A 589 6.54 19.57 21.38
C LEU A 589 6.43 20.87 20.57
N LEU A 590 6.96 21.98 21.08
CA LEU A 590 7.03 23.25 20.35
C LEU A 590 7.92 23.16 19.11
N VAL A 591 9.05 22.44 19.17
CA VAL A 591 9.90 22.20 18.00
C VAL A 591 9.15 21.39 16.94
N ILE A 592 8.43 20.34 17.34
CA ILE A 592 7.63 19.52 16.40
C ILE A 592 6.52 20.37 15.76
N ALA A 593 5.79 21.14 16.56
CA ALA A 593 4.70 21.99 16.09
C ALA A 593 5.18 23.10 15.14
N ARG A 594 6.32 23.73 15.45
CA ARG A 594 6.93 24.73 14.55
C ARG A 594 7.35 24.09 13.23
N ALA A 595 8.04 22.96 13.24
CA ALA A 595 8.47 22.27 12.03
C ALA A 595 7.28 21.88 11.13
N GLU A 596 6.18 21.43 11.74
CA GLU A 596 4.93 21.15 11.03
C GLU A 596 4.30 22.40 10.42
N HIS A 597 4.23 23.49 11.17
CA HIS A 597 3.72 24.76 10.66
C HIS A 597 4.57 25.31 9.52
N ASP A 598 5.89 25.32 9.65
CA ASP A 598 6.80 25.80 8.61
C ASP A 598 6.62 25.01 7.31
N ARG A 599 6.45 23.69 7.41
CA ARG A 599 6.14 22.82 6.27
C ARG A 599 4.77 23.11 5.67
N TRP A 600 3.73 23.24 6.50
CA TRP A 600 2.37 23.62 6.06
C TRP A 600 2.37 24.99 5.36
N TYR A 601 3.00 26.00 5.97
CA TYR A 601 3.15 27.36 5.46
C TYR A 601 3.86 27.39 4.11
N ALA A 602 5.03 26.76 4.00
CA ALA A 602 5.81 26.74 2.77
C ALA A 602 5.03 26.09 1.60
N ARG A 603 4.29 25.00 1.88
CA ARG A 603 3.46 24.33 0.89
C ARG A 603 2.30 25.21 0.44
N ARG A 604 1.61 25.87 1.38
CA ARG A 604 0.51 26.80 1.11
C ARG A 604 0.99 27.97 0.27
N LEU A 605 2.10 28.59 0.62
CA LEU A 605 2.70 29.68 -0.15
C LEU A 605 3.02 29.25 -1.59
N LYS A 606 3.64 28.08 -1.78
CA LYS A 606 3.93 27.51 -3.10
C LYS A 606 2.64 27.21 -3.90
N ALA A 607 1.56 26.85 -3.23
CA ALA A 607 0.25 26.67 -3.82
C ALA A 607 -0.53 27.98 -4.00
N GLY A 608 0.11 29.15 -3.81
CA GLY A 608 -0.51 30.46 -4.04
C GLY A 608 -1.44 30.94 -2.93
N TRP A 609 -1.36 30.34 -1.74
CA TRP A 609 -2.09 30.83 -0.57
C TRP A 609 -1.42 32.05 0.04
N ARG A 610 -2.23 32.93 0.63
CA ARG A 610 -1.77 34.17 1.26
C ARG A 610 -2.59 34.56 2.49
N PRO A 611 -2.08 35.44 3.36
CA PRO A 611 -2.89 36.05 4.40
C PRO A 611 -3.92 37.05 3.80
N PRO A 612 -5.01 37.36 4.53
CA PRO A 612 -5.98 38.38 4.13
C PRO A 612 -5.34 39.78 4.17
N ARG A 613 -5.77 40.65 3.25
CA ARG A 613 -5.46 42.08 3.29
C ARG A 613 -6.33 42.77 4.36
N ALA A 614 -5.98 43.99 4.74
CA ALA A 614 -6.77 44.77 5.68
C ALA A 614 -8.24 44.88 5.22
N GLY A 615 -9.18 44.43 6.08
CA GLY A 615 -10.61 44.40 5.77
C GLY A 615 -11.09 43.22 4.90
N GLU A 616 -10.20 42.33 4.47
CA GLU A 616 -10.55 41.14 3.68
C GLU A 616 -10.89 39.96 4.61
N ALA A 617 -12.00 39.28 4.33
CA ALA A 617 -12.37 38.06 5.06
C ALA A 617 -11.46 36.87 4.66
N GLN A 618 -11.36 35.88 5.54
CA GLN A 618 -10.75 34.60 5.16
C GLN A 618 -11.65 33.89 4.14
N ASP A 619 -11.04 33.37 3.09
CA ASP A 619 -11.73 32.62 2.04
C ASP A 619 -10.79 31.55 1.47
N ASN A 620 -11.06 30.29 1.83
CA ASN A 620 -10.28 29.15 1.35
C ASN A 620 -10.42 28.94 -0.17
N ALA A 621 -11.55 29.32 -0.78
CA ALA A 621 -11.74 29.20 -2.23
C ALA A 621 -10.83 30.19 -2.98
N ALA A 622 -10.66 31.40 -2.44
CA ALA A 622 -9.69 32.39 -2.91
C ALA A 622 -8.25 32.15 -2.40
N ARG A 623 -7.99 31.04 -1.69
CA ARG A 623 -6.70 30.69 -1.06
C ARG A 623 -6.21 31.74 -0.06
N VAL A 624 -7.13 32.39 0.64
CA VAL A 624 -6.89 33.42 1.65
C VAL A 624 -7.10 32.85 3.04
N ASN A 625 -6.04 32.78 3.86
CA ASN A 625 -6.10 32.26 5.22
C ASN A 625 -5.12 33.01 6.12
N ALA A 626 -5.61 33.57 7.24
CA ALA A 626 -4.79 34.41 8.12
C ALA A 626 -3.67 33.67 8.86
N ARG A 627 -3.73 32.34 8.88
CA ARG A 627 -2.67 31.51 9.45
C ARG A 627 -1.49 31.32 8.50
N VAL A 628 -1.61 31.71 7.22
CA VAL A 628 -0.53 31.63 6.22
C VAL A 628 0.47 32.77 6.43
N VAL A 629 1.12 32.75 7.59
CA VAL A 629 2.18 33.66 8.03
C VAL A 629 3.31 32.84 8.68
N PRO A 630 4.53 33.38 8.77
CA PRO A 630 5.61 32.74 9.54
C PRO A 630 5.18 32.42 10.98
N TRP A 631 5.79 31.38 11.58
CA TRP A 631 5.44 30.92 12.94
C TRP A 631 5.45 32.04 13.99
N ASP A 632 6.44 32.94 13.91
CA ASP A 632 6.65 34.00 14.89
C ASP A 632 5.59 35.12 14.80
N GLU A 633 4.82 35.17 13.71
CA GLU A 633 3.71 36.11 13.50
C GLU A 633 2.34 35.50 13.87
N LEU A 634 2.29 34.21 14.26
CA LEU A 634 1.06 33.59 14.71
C LEU A 634 0.63 34.11 16.09
N PRO A 635 -0.68 34.28 16.34
CA PRO A 635 -1.19 34.52 17.68
C PRO A 635 -0.79 33.39 18.65
N ASP A 636 -0.46 33.74 19.90
CA ASP A 636 -0.07 32.77 20.93
C ASP A 636 -1.08 31.65 21.14
N ALA A 637 -2.37 31.98 21.08
CA ALA A 637 -3.44 31.00 21.16
C ALA A 637 -3.33 29.96 20.03
N THR A 638 -3.08 30.39 18.79
CA THR A 638 -2.91 29.49 17.65
C THR A 638 -1.64 28.64 17.77
N ARG A 639 -0.56 29.18 18.33
CA ARG A 639 0.66 28.40 18.61
C ARG A 639 0.38 27.30 19.65
N ARG A 640 -0.34 27.62 20.73
CA ARG A 640 -0.77 26.63 21.73
C ARG A 640 -1.69 25.57 21.14
N ASP A 641 -2.65 25.95 20.31
CA ASP A 641 -3.56 25.02 19.62
C ASP A 641 -2.76 24.06 18.71
N ASN A 642 -1.76 24.57 17.99
CA ASN A 642 -0.89 23.74 17.16
C ASN A 642 -0.11 22.72 18.01
N VAL A 643 0.44 23.13 19.17
CA VAL A 643 1.13 22.22 20.10
C VAL A 643 0.18 21.12 20.60
N GLN A 644 -1.02 21.50 21.05
CA GLN A 644 -2.03 20.53 21.52
C GLN A 644 -2.45 19.55 20.41
N HIS A 645 -2.59 20.03 19.18
CA HIS A 645 -2.91 19.17 18.03
C HIS A 645 -1.81 18.13 17.78
N ILE A 646 -0.54 18.54 17.86
CA ILE A 646 0.60 17.61 17.75
C ILE A 646 0.60 16.59 18.89
N THR A 647 0.38 17.02 20.13
CA THR A 647 0.28 16.11 21.28
C THR A 647 -0.79 15.04 21.05
N ALA A 648 -1.98 15.42 20.56
CA ALA A 648 -3.04 14.47 20.25
C ALA A 648 -2.68 13.48 19.12
N ILE A 649 -1.77 13.82 18.21
CA ILE A 649 -1.26 12.88 17.19
C ILE A 649 -0.30 11.87 17.86
N LEU A 650 0.58 12.34 18.75
CA LEU A 650 1.51 11.48 19.48
C LEU A 650 0.79 10.50 20.41
N GLU A 651 -0.22 10.97 21.14
CA GLU A 651 -1.08 10.13 22.00
C GLU A 651 -1.79 9.03 21.19
N ARG A 652 -2.25 9.34 19.97
CA ARG A 652 -2.86 8.32 19.09
C ARG A 652 -1.85 7.32 18.54
N LEU A 653 -0.62 7.76 18.25
CA LEU A 653 0.45 6.85 17.87
C LEU A 653 0.75 5.85 18.99
N GLU A 654 0.83 6.31 20.24
CA GLU A 654 0.95 5.43 21.41
C GLU A 654 -0.26 4.53 21.58
N ALA A 655 -1.47 5.08 21.41
CA ALA A 655 -2.70 4.30 21.52
C ALA A 655 -2.73 3.16 20.50
N ILE A 656 -2.27 3.36 19.26
CA ILE A 656 -2.17 2.26 18.29
C ILE A 656 -0.93 1.39 18.44
N GLY A 657 -0.12 1.61 19.49
CA GLY A 657 0.98 0.73 19.89
C GLY A 657 2.39 1.20 19.53
N TYR A 658 2.59 2.46 19.10
CA TYR A 658 3.92 2.99 18.76
C TYR A 658 4.36 4.10 19.72
N GLY A 659 5.53 3.92 20.35
CA GLY A 659 6.13 4.91 21.24
C GLY A 659 7.45 5.45 20.69
N ALA A 660 7.72 6.74 20.94
CA ALA A 660 8.99 7.37 20.60
C ALA A 660 9.96 7.31 21.79
N VAL A 661 10.83 6.31 21.81
CA VAL A 661 11.80 6.09 22.88
C VAL A 661 13.14 6.73 22.56
N LEU A 662 14.00 6.95 23.55
CA LEU A 662 15.40 7.22 23.26
C LEU A 662 16.09 5.99 22.66
N GLY A 663 17.10 6.21 21.83
CA GLY A 663 17.98 5.13 21.40
C GLY A 663 18.69 4.46 22.58
N GLU A 664 19.18 3.23 22.41
CA GLU A 664 19.88 2.44 23.45
C GLU A 664 21.06 3.18 24.10
N SER A 665 21.68 4.12 23.37
CA SER A 665 22.78 4.93 23.88
C SER A 665 22.35 6.07 24.81
N GLY A 666 21.05 6.33 24.94
CA GLY A 666 20.53 7.58 25.51
C GLY A 666 20.86 8.78 24.61
N PRO A 667 20.69 10.01 25.12
CA PRO A 667 21.10 11.21 24.41
C PRO A 667 22.64 11.26 24.26
N GLY A 668 23.14 12.00 23.27
CA GLY A 668 24.59 12.06 22.98
C GLY A 668 25.47 12.58 24.12
N HIS A 669 24.90 13.18 25.16
CA HIS A 669 25.59 13.64 26.36
C HIS A 669 25.43 12.71 27.57
N ALA A 670 24.82 11.52 27.39
CA ALA A 670 24.76 10.51 28.43
C ALA A 670 26.17 9.96 28.75
N ALA A 671 26.44 9.79 30.04
CA ALA A 671 27.71 9.27 30.54
C ALA A 671 27.51 7.98 31.34
N CYS A 672 28.57 7.17 31.46
CA CYS A 672 28.54 5.93 32.24
C CYS A 672 28.86 6.21 33.71
N TYR A 673 28.09 5.57 34.59
CA TYR A 673 28.29 5.61 36.03
C TYR A 673 28.25 4.19 36.61
N LEU A 674 28.97 3.98 37.70
CA LEU A 674 28.87 2.80 38.55
C LEU A 674 27.94 3.11 39.70
N ARG A 675 26.98 2.22 39.95
CA ARG A 675 26.17 2.27 41.16
C ARG A 675 27.03 1.85 42.36
N HIS A 676 26.85 2.53 43.49
CA HIS A 676 27.51 2.19 44.74
C HIS A 676 26.62 2.53 45.96
N GLY A 677 27.06 2.07 47.13
CA GLY A 677 26.34 2.22 48.40
C GLY A 677 25.46 1.01 48.71
N GLU A 678 24.99 0.93 49.95
CA GLU A 678 24.16 -0.16 50.41
C GLU A 678 22.70 0.28 50.57
N VAL A 679 21.79 -0.69 50.55
CA VAL A 679 20.36 -0.52 50.79
C VAL A 679 19.85 -1.62 51.71
N ARG A 680 18.77 -1.34 52.42
CA ARG A 680 17.92 -2.41 52.97
C ARG A 680 16.87 -2.79 51.95
N ALA A 681 16.67 -4.08 51.74
CA ALA A 681 15.65 -4.56 50.82
C ALA A 681 14.95 -5.80 51.36
N VAL A 682 13.62 -5.79 51.26
CA VAL A 682 12.75 -6.91 51.67
C VAL A 682 11.83 -7.27 50.51
N ARG A 683 11.74 -8.57 50.22
CA ARG A 683 10.83 -9.07 49.19
C ARG A 683 9.39 -9.05 49.71
N LEU A 684 8.51 -8.39 48.96
CA LEU A 684 7.10 -8.24 49.28
C LEU A 684 6.35 -9.55 49.08
N THR A 685 5.48 -9.90 50.02
CA THR A 685 4.60 -11.09 49.94
C THR A 685 3.17 -10.75 49.51
N ALA A 686 2.83 -9.47 49.46
CA ALA A 686 1.53 -8.95 49.06
C ALA A 686 1.73 -7.63 48.28
N PRO A 687 0.74 -7.20 47.47
CA PRO A 687 0.78 -5.89 46.83
C PRO A 687 0.97 -4.77 47.86
N HIS A 688 1.76 -3.75 47.49
CA HIS A 688 2.11 -2.63 48.35
C HIS A 688 1.95 -1.32 47.59
N THR A 689 1.47 -0.29 48.27
CA THR A 689 1.27 1.05 47.71
C THR A 689 1.94 2.06 48.63
N TRP A 690 2.71 2.98 48.05
CA TRP A 690 3.43 4.03 48.77
C TRP A 690 3.42 5.33 47.96
N GLN A 691 3.80 6.45 48.59
CA GLN A 691 3.85 7.75 47.91
C GLN A 691 5.29 8.16 47.64
N ALA A 692 5.58 8.56 46.41
CA ALA A 692 6.86 9.15 46.05
C ALA A 692 7.01 10.55 46.65
N ALA A 693 8.25 11.07 46.65
CA ALA A 693 8.57 12.39 47.20
C ALA A 693 7.82 13.55 46.51
N ASP A 694 7.33 13.35 45.29
CA ASP A 694 6.50 14.30 44.53
C ASP A 694 4.98 14.16 44.78
N GLY A 695 4.57 13.24 45.67
CA GLY A 695 3.18 12.98 46.03
C GLY A 695 2.46 11.98 45.13
N MET A 696 3.13 11.42 44.12
CA MET A 696 2.53 10.42 43.24
C MET A 696 2.40 9.06 43.94
N VAL A 697 1.25 8.40 43.74
CA VAL A 697 0.97 7.09 44.31
C VAL A 697 1.59 6.02 43.42
N LEU A 698 2.55 5.27 43.97
CA LEU A 698 3.25 4.19 43.29
C LEU A 698 2.80 2.83 43.85
N THR A 699 2.79 1.82 42.99
CA THR A 699 2.30 0.46 43.34
C THR A 699 3.31 -0.63 43.00
N ALA A 700 3.37 -1.64 43.85
CA ALA A 700 4.17 -2.85 43.67
C ALA A 700 3.34 -4.11 43.88
N GLN A 701 3.76 -5.19 43.24
CA GLN A 701 3.10 -6.49 43.31
C GLN A 701 3.78 -7.40 44.33
N ALA A 702 3.10 -8.48 44.73
CA ALA A 702 3.74 -9.55 45.49
C ALA A 702 4.92 -10.13 44.68
N GLY A 703 6.07 -10.31 45.33
CA GLY A 703 7.31 -10.78 44.72
C GLY A 703 8.31 -9.68 44.38
N ASP A 704 7.88 -8.41 44.31
CA ASP A 704 8.77 -7.26 44.13
C ASP A 704 9.57 -6.96 45.41
N TRP A 705 10.64 -6.17 45.31
CA TRP A 705 11.46 -5.76 46.44
C TRP A 705 11.12 -4.35 46.88
N HIS A 706 10.81 -4.17 48.16
CA HIS A 706 10.77 -2.85 48.80
C HIS A 706 12.17 -2.52 49.28
N VAL A 707 12.71 -1.40 48.80
CA VAL A 707 14.10 -0.99 48.96
C VAL A 707 14.14 0.36 49.67
N THR A 708 14.82 0.41 50.81
CA THR A 708 15.07 1.63 51.57
C THR A 708 16.55 1.97 51.53
N ASP A 709 16.90 3.18 51.12
CA ASP A 709 18.29 3.63 51.14
C ASP A 709 18.74 4.15 52.52
N GLU A 710 20.02 4.51 52.63
CA GLU A 710 20.63 5.03 53.86
C GLU A 710 20.00 6.34 54.36
N ARG A 711 19.22 7.03 53.53
CA ARG A 711 18.51 8.27 53.85
C ARG A 711 17.03 8.05 54.18
N GLY A 712 16.56 6.81 54.11
CA GLY A 712 15.17 6.46 54.34
C GLY A 712 14.29 6.66 53.10
N HIS A 713 14.85 6.90 51.91
CA HIS A 713 14.04 6.94 50.70
C HIS A 713 13.64 5.53 50.30
N GLU A 714 12.34 5.36 50.11
CA GLU A 714 11.73 4.11 49.73
C GLU A 714 11.55 4.06 48.22
N ARG A 715 11.70 2.87 47.65
CA ARG A 715 11.29 2.53 46.29
C ARG A 715 10.97 1.06 46.18
N THR A 716 10.30 0.70 45.11
CA THR A 716 10.07 -0.70 44.76
C THR A 716 10.87 -1.07 43.52
N VAL A 717 11.32 -2.32 43.41
CA VAL A 717 12.08 -2.83 42.27
C VAL A 717 11.59 -4.24 41.94
N ARG A 718 11.37 -4.54 40.65
CA ARG A 718 10.99 -5.90 40.22
C ARG A 718 12.06 -6.92 40.57
N ASP A 719 11.65 -8.14 40.91
CA ASP A 719 12.54 -9.23 41.35
C ASP A 719 13.76 -9.44 40.44
N ALA A 720 13.52 -9.62 39.14
CA ALA A 720 14.60 -9.84 38.17
C ALA A 720 15.59 -8.67 38.07
N GLN A 721 15.11 -7.42 38.18
CA GLN A 721 15.94 -6.22 38.12
C GLN A 721 16.72 -6.02 39.42
N PHE A 722 16.10 -6.30 40.57
CA PHE A 722 16.74 -6.21 41.86
C PHE A 722 17.93 -7.16 41.93
N LEU A 723 17.72 -8.44 41.59
CA LEU A 723 18.75 -9.47 41.59
C LEU A 723 19.85 -9.24 40.54
N ALA A 724 19.55 -8.57 39.42
CA ALA A 724 20.54 -8.21 38.42
C ALA A 724 21.43 -7.02 38.81
N SER A 725 21.05 -6.26 39.84
CA SER A 725 21.68 -4.98 40.18
C SER A 725 22.01 -4.81 41.66
N HIS A 726 21.88 -5.86 42.46
CA HIS A 726 22.22 -5.87 43.88
C HIS A 726 22.83 -7.21 44.29
N ASP A 727 23.93 -7.15 45.02
CA ASP A 727 24.54 -8.32 45.65
C ASP A 727 24.20 -8.34 47.14
N GLN A 728 23.77 -9.49 47.65
CA GLN A 728 23.44 -9.61 49.07
C GLN A 728 24.71 -9.52 49.91
N VAL A 729 24.71 -8.60 50.88
CA VAL A 729 25.81 -8.46 51.84
C VAL A 729 25.52 -9.34 53.05
N THR A 730 24.44 -9.03 53.78
CA THR A 730 24.00 -9.79 54.97
C THR A 730 22.54 -9.49 55.29
N GLY A 731 21.71 -10.53 55.51
CA GLY A 731 20.31 -10.35 55.93
C GLY A 731 19.51 -9.53 54.92
N ASP A 732 18.92 -8.42 55.37
CA ASP A 732 18.19 -7.45 54.55
C ASP A 732 19.10 -6.39 53.90
N ARG A 733 20.43 -6.43 54.09
CA ARG A 733 21.38 -5.48 53.48
C ARG A 733 21.93 -5.99 52.16
N TRP A 734 21.91 -5.10 51.17
CA TRP A 734 22.33 -5.36 49.80
C TRP A 734 23.22 -4.24 49.29
N ALA A 735 24.31 -4.59 48.59
CA ALA A 735 25.18 -3.65 47.92
C ALA A 735 24.64 -3.38 46.51
N ARG A 736 24.53 -2.10 46.13
CA ARG A 736 24.17 -1.73 44.76
C ARG A 736 25.34 -2.06 43.84
N THR A 737 25.04 -2.76 42.77
CA THR A 737 26.01 -3.10 41.74
C THR A 737 25.49 -2.75 40.35
N GLY A 738 26.38 -2.82 39.36
CA GLY A 738 26.06 -2.59 37.96
C GLY A 738 26.44 -1.21 37.42
N LYS A 739 26.63 -1.18 36.10
CA LYS A 739 26.82 0.05 35.32
C LYS A 739 25.48 0.61 34.88
N VAL A 740 25.34 1.94 34.90
CA VAL A 740 24.18 2.67 34.37
C VAL A 740 24.63 3.80 33.46
N ARG A 741 23.78 4.19 32.52
CA ARG A 741 23.92 5.47 31.83
C ARG A 741 23.14 6.50 32.60
N ALA A 742 23.66 7.71 32.68
CA ALA A 742 22.89 8.80 33.24
C ALA A 742 23.16 10.09 32.48
N TRP A 743 22.13 10.93 32.42
CA TRP A 743 22.22 12.27 31.87
C TRP A 743 21.39 13.23 32.71
N ARG A 744 21.86 14.47 32.79
CA ARG A 744 21.19 15.52 33.54
C ARG A 744 20.11 16.16 32.67
N VAL A 745 18.90 16.33 33.20
CA VAL A 745 17.81 17.00 32.47
C VAL A 745 17.86 18.51 32.67
N ALA A 746 17.67 19.26 31.59
CA ALA A 746 17.63 20.73 31.64
C ALA A 746 16.21 21.29 31.85
N LYS A 747 15.19 20.44 31.70
CA LYS A 747 13.76 20.79 31.72
C LYS A 747 12.98 19.71 32.45
N PRO A 748 11.78 20.01 32.98
CA PRO A 748 10.90 19.00 33.54
C PRO A 748 10.69 17.88 32.52
N THR A 749 10.96 16.64 32.91
CA THR A 749 10.91 15.47 32.02
C THR A 749 10.18 14.34 32.74
N THR A 750 9.08 13.87 32.16
CA THR A 750 8.31 12.74 32.70
C THR A 750 8.83 11.44 32.12
N VAL A 751 9.12 10.48 33.00
CA VAL A 751 9.49 9.11 32.65
C VAL A 751 8.36 8.18 33.06
N GLN A 752 7.91 7.33 32.15
CA GLN A 752 6.94 6.28 32.44
C GLN A 752 7.68 5.10 33.09
N THR A 753 7.83 5.14 34.42
CA THR A 753 8.52 4.08 35.19
C THR A 753 7.61 2.86 35.39
N LEU A 754 8.13 1.78 35.97
CA LEU A 754 7.36 0.55 36.21
C LEU A 754 6.28 0.72 37.27
N GLU A 755 6.50 1.65 38.19
CA GLU A 755 5.64 1.96 39.32
C GLU A 755 4.59 3.02 38.97
N GLY A 756 4.80 3.77 37.89
CA GLY A 756 3.98 4.88 37.42
C GLY A 756 4.80 5.98 36.72
N PRO A 757 4.17 7.01 36.16
CA PRO A 757 4.91 8.18 35.69
C PRO A 757 5.69 8.83 36.84
N VAL A 758 6.85 9.44 36.58
CA VAL A 758 7.58 10.27 37.57
C VAL A 758 8.23 11.45 36.84
N THR A 759 8.16 12.66 37.40
CA THR A 759 8.69 13.87 36.75
C THR A 759 10.03 14.29 37.36
N ALA A 760 11.11 14.28 36.57
CA ALA A 760 12.40 14.84 36.95
C ALA A 760 12.39 16.37 36.86
N ALA A 761 12.92 17.06 37.88
CA ALA A 761 13.07 18.51 37.87
C ALA A 761 14.31 18.94 37.07
N PRO A 762 14.39 20.20 36.59
CA PRO A 762 15.60 20.72 35.98
C PRO A 762 16.82 20.57 36.89
N GLY A 763 17.83 19.87 36.39
CA GLY A 763 19.05 19.57 37.12
C GLY A 763 19.11 18.16 37.73
N ASP A 764 17.99 17.43 37.77
CA ASP A 764 17.96 16.02 38.15
C ASP A 764 18.59 15.14 37.06
N TRP A 765 18.82 13.88 37.39
CA TRP A 765 19.39 12.89 36.50
C TRP A 765 18.33 11.90 36.06
N ILE A 766 18.30 11.56 34.78
CA ILE A 766 17.67 10.31 34.34
C ILE A 766 18.75 9.25 34.31
N VAL A 767 18.46 8.13 34.95
CA VAL A 767 19.34 6.97 35.01
C VAL A 767 18.70 5.85 34.21
N GLN A 768 19.49 5.24 33.34
CA GLN A 768 19.11 4.12 32.51
C GLN A 768 19.93 2.88 32.91
N GLY A 769 19.22 1.81 33.25
CA GLY A 769 19.81 0.52 33.59
C GLY A 769 20.22 -0.29 32.37
N GLN A 770 20.74 -1.50 32.61
CA GLN A 770 21.24 -2.37 31.54
C GLN A 770 20.14 -3.01 30.71
N THR A 771 18.91 -3.10 31.25
CA THR A 771 17.75 -3.64 30.53
C THR A 771 16.95 -2.57 29.80
N GLY A 772 17.42 -1.32 29.84
CA GLY A 772 16.85 -0.17 29.13
C GLY A 772 15.88 0.67 29.96
N GLU A 773 15.49 0.17 31.13
CA GLU A 773 14.60 0.81 32.09
C GLU A 773 15.17 2.13 32.60
N GLN A 774 14.31 3.14 32.77
CA GLN A 774 14.69 4.50 33.10
C GLN A 774 13.98 4.96 34.36
N TRP A 775 14.70 5.66 35.23
CA TRP A 775 14.14 6.29 36.41
C TRP A 775 14.84 7.62 36.73
N PRO A 776 14.10 8.60 37.25
CA PRO A 776 14.71 9.85 37.69
C PRO A 776 15.41 9.69 39.05
N VAL A 777 16.50 10.44 39.23
CA VAL A 777 17.26 10.53 40.49
C VAL A 777 17.53 12.02 40.78
N PRO A 778 17.14 12.53 41.96
CA PRO A 778 17.39 13.92 42.33
C PRO A 778 18.87 14.32 42.25
N ALA A 779 19.14 15.57 41.85
CA ALA A 779 20.50 16.08 41.69
C ALA A 779 21.38 15.91 42.95
N GLY A 780 20.80 16.14 44.12
CA GLY A 780 21.47 16.00 45.42
C GLY A 780 21.73 14.56 45.86
N GLU A 781 21.10 13.57 45.21
CA GLU A 781 21.23 12.15 45.52
C GLU A 781 22.13 11.40 44.56
N PHE A 782 22.21 11.87 43.31
CA PHE A 782 22.93 11.17 42.25
C PHE A 782 24.39 10.86 42.65
N GLY A 783 25.14 11.87 43.12
CA GLY A 783 26.54 11.70 43.53
C GLY A 783 26.77 10.85 44.79
N HIS A 784 25.72 10.49 45.54
CA HIS A 784 25.83 9.60 46.71
C HIS A 784 25.67 8.12 46.35
N SER A 785 25.13 7.84 45.16
CA SER A 785 24.79 6.49 44.70
C SER A 785 25.44 6.14 43.36
N HIS A 786 26.05 7.12 42.68
CA HIS A 786 26.66 6.98 41.37
C HIS A 786 28.02 7.67 41.31
N VAL A 787 29.05 6.92 40.94
CA VAL A 787 30.39 7.45 40.64
C VAL A 787 30.70 7.31 39.16
N PRO A 788 31.49 8.22 38.56
CA PRO A 788 31.88 8.11 37.16
C PRO A 788 32.47 6.73 36.85
N GLY A 789 31.87 6.03 35.88
CA GLY A 789 32.32 4.73 35.40
C GLY A 789 33.16 4.90 34.14
N GLY A 790 34.15 4.02 33.94
CA GLY A 790 34.85 3.91 32.65
C GLY A 790 33.89 3.54 31.50
N GLY A 791 34.44 3.23 30.32
CA GLY A 791 33.64 2.95 29.11
C GLY A 791 32.45 1.99 29.33
N TRP A 792 31.33 2.30 28.66
CA TRP A 792 30.17 1.41 28.56
C TRP A 792 30.61 0.11 27.86
N PRO A 793 30.25 -1.08 28.35
CA PRO A 793 30.42 -2.29 27.56
C PRO A 793 29.63 -2.05 26.27
N GLN A 794 30.28 -2.01 25.11
CA GLN A 794 29.53 -1.94 23.85
C GLN A 794 28.49 -3.05 23.92
N SER A 795 27.20 -2.71 23.86
CA SER A 795 26.21 -3.71 23.54
C SER A 795 26.74 -4.36 22.27
N GLN A 796 26.80 -5.70 22.25
CA GLN A 796 26.75 -6.34 20.95
C GLN A 796 25.52 -5.71 20.31
N GLY A 797 25.73 -4.85 19.30
CA GLY A 797 24.63 -4.16 18.63
C GLY A 797 23.57 -5.18 18.26
N PRO A 798 22.32 -4.76 17.94
CA PRO A 798 21.25 -5.70 17.64
C PRO A 798 21.82 -6.82 16.80
N ARG A 799 21.80 -8.06 17.32
CA ARG A 799 22.19 -9.22 16.50
C ARG A 799 21.46 -8.96 15.19
N PRO A 800 22.16 -8.87 14.04
CA PRO A 800 21.46 -8.72 12.77
C PRO A 800 20.37 -9.78 12.82
N ALA A 801 19.09 -9.34 12.72
CA ALA A 801 17.92 -10.18 12.93
C ALA A 801 18.26 -11.56 12.41
N SER A 802 18.39 -12.53 13.31
CA SER A 802 19.14 -13.76 13.05
C SER A 802 18.87 -14.19 11.64
N GLY A 803 19.89 -14.17 10.78
CA GLY A 803 19.86 -15.01 9.60
C GLY A 803 19.47 -16.37 10.14
N TYR A 804 18.27 -16.82 9.80
CA TYR A 804 17.79 -18.13 10.20
C TYR A 804 18.90 -19.12 9.83
N PRO A 805 19.27 -20.06 10.72
CA PRO A 805 20.29 -21.03 10.40
C PRO A 805 19.87 -21.72 9.10
N ALA A 806 20.73 -21.61 8.08
CA ALA A 806 20.60 -22.41 6.88
C ALA A 806 20.41 -23.87 7.31
N ASP A 807 19.45 -24.54 6.69
CA ASP A 807 19.08 -25.92 6.91
C ASP A 807 20.33 -26.76 7.22
N ARG A 808 20.43 -27.23 8.48
CA ARG A 808 21.27 -28.38 8.76
C ARG A 808 20.57 -29.56 8.09
N GLU A 809 21.12 -29.99 6.95
CA GLU A 809 20.82 -31.29 6.36
C GLU A 809 20.73 -32.36 7.47
N PRO A 810 19.69 -33.21 7.46
CA PRO A 810 19.62 -34.31 8.41
C PRO A 810 20.78 -35.26 8.14
N ARG A 811 21.68 -35.39 9.13
CA ARG A 811 22.67 -36.49 9.15
C ARG A 811 21.91 -37.82 9.01
N PRO A 812 22.32 -38.73 8.12
CA PRO A 812 21.72 -40.05 8.04
C PRO A 812 21.98 -40.82 9.36
N PRO A 813 21.04 -41.65 9.83
CA PRO A 813 21.32 -42.56 10.92
C PRO A 813 22.39 -43.55 10.44
N GLY A 814 23.48 -43.62 11.21
CA GLY A 814 24.66 -44.39 10.84
C GLY A 814 24.38 -45.87 10.56
N ARG A 815 24.95 -46.35 9.46
CA ARG A 815 25.96 -47.41 9.43
C ARG A 815 26.83 -47.25 8.19
#